data_AF-A0A7K0CPY7-F1
#
_entry.id   AF-A0A7K0CPY7-F1
#
_cell.length_a   1.000
_cell.length_b   1.000
_cell.length_c   1.000
_cell.angle_alpha   90.00
_cell.angle_beta   90.00
_cell.angle_gamma   90.00
#
_symmetry.space_group_name_H-M   'P 1'
#
loop_
_entity.id
_entity.type
_entity.pdbx_description
1 polymer ?
#
loop_
_entity_poly.entity_id
_entity_poly.type
_entity_poly.pdbx_seq_one_letter_code
_entity_poly.pdbx_strand_id
1 'polypeptide(L)'
;MSEATSCQRPGCAGTYEDMGGGEMYCDTCGLAPVVAPDAMLGAAPTGLTAHRAGSSSASSASSGTSSRSSRSSSRSSRRSVSGRLSRALTGQQTTGRSVSVRSSRTSAVGSGRDKLGAGLVKVPEVPRPDPRAAVLEDPQVPERKRYCSRSDCGAPVGRARGERPGRTEGFCTKCGHPYSFVPKLEAGNVVHGQYEVVGCLAHGGLGWIYLAIDRAVSDRWVVLKGLLDTGDEDALAAAVSERRFLAEIEHSNIVRIYNFVEHLDQRTGSLDGYIVMEYVGGKSMKEIANDRRTPDGRRDPLPVEVACAYGLEALDALGHLHSRNLLYCDFKVDNAIQQADQLKLIDMGAVRRMDDEESAIYGTVGYQAPEVAELGPSVASDLYTVARTLAVLTFDFQGYTNVFVDSLPDPDSIDVFQRYESFYRFLVRATDPDPARRFASAEEMSEQLTGVLREVVALQTGRPRPTLSTLFAPEGRVVDTLLFADAAQVAREPAGGGVSSLGARALVRGKRDKLPAKQLPAALPAQLTGGAPAPGQLPPPPPQGPPGHPAQPQQQPRVPGQIAVTLELDGRAAALALPVPRVDAGDPNAGFLAGLLASAPAEVSAALQAAPSPSLELKLRQIRAWLDNGDYFTAAEALRGLESEYPDDWRVVWYRGLTSLTTGDRETAALAFDAVYDAFPGEPAPKLALAVCAEVLGQLDNAAEYYRLVWSTDPSYVSAAFGLARVKLAAADRTGAVRALESVPESSIHYTAARVAAVRARLRQRGPHEPLLPDLQAAATQVEKLHDFGLDPLRRERLSTEVLGSALDWVLSGRSGGQQAPSPAEGLLGSPVDEKGLRFGLERSYRALARLAQRGDERIALIEQANRFRPRTWL
;
A
#
# COMPACT_ATOMS: atom_id res chain seq x y z
N MET A 1 50.99 37.06 -33.79
CA MET A 1 49.89 36.91 -34.76
C MET A 1 50.00 35.50 -35.30
N SER A 2 49.33 34.55 -34.66
CA SER A 2 49.29 33.14 -35.06
C SER A 2 48.46 33.03 -36.34
N GLU A 3 49.02 32.44 -37.40
CA GLU A 3 48.28 32.12 -38.63
C GLU A 3 47.08 31.25 -38.27
N ALA A 4 45.87 31.74 -38.56
CA ALA A 4 44.64 30.99 -38.34
C ALA A 4 44.53 29.89 -39.40
N THR A 5 44.70 28.64 -39.00
CA THR A 5 44.65 27.48 -39.91
C THR A 5 43.21 27.24 -40.37
N SER A 6 42.92 27.29 -41.67
CA SER A 6 41.56 27.05 -42.18
C SER A 6 41.09 25.60 -41.94
N CYS A 7 39.79 25.44 -41.71
CA CYS A 7 39.16 24.14 -41.55
C CYS A 7 39.34 23.28 -42.81
N GLN A 8 39.68 22.01 -42.62
CA GLN A 8 39.98 21.09 -43.72
C GLN A 8 38.75 20.27 -44.17
N ARG A 9 37.57 20.53 -43.59
CA ARG A 9 36.35 19.78 -43.92
C ARG A 9 35.68 20.35 -45.17
N PRO A 10 35.18 19.49 -46.09
CA PRO A 10 34.45 19.94 -47.27
C PRO A 10 33.25 20.82 -46.87
N GLY A 11 33.17 22.03 -47.43
CA GLY A 11 32.05 22.96 -47.18
C GLY A 11 32.15 23.80 -45.90
N CYS A 12 33.23 23.70 -45.12
CA CYS A 12 33.41 24.50 -43.91
C CYS A 12 34.43 25.63 -44.14
N ALA A 13 33.98 26.89 -44.08
CA ALA A 13 34.83 28.08 -44.26
C ALA A 13 35.56 28.54 -42.99
N GLY A 14 35.45 27.79 -41.89
CA GLY A 14 35.96 28.19 -40.58
C GLY A 14 37.47 28.11 -40.42
N THR A 15 37.95 28.56 -39.27
CA THR A 15 39.36 28.46 -38.86
C THR A 15 39.51 27.70 -37.56
N TYR A 16 40.63 26.99 -37.41
CA TYR A 16 40.97 26.29 -36.18
C TYR A 16 41.48 27.27 -35.14
N GLU A 17 40.79 27.32 -34.01
CA GLU A 17 41.17 28.08 -32.83
C GLU A 17 41.71 27.13 -31.76
N ASP A 18 42.79 27.52 -31.09
CA ASP A 18 43.26 26.85 -29.87
C ASP A 18 42.27 27.14 -28.73
N MET A 19 41.61 26.09 -28.24
CA MET A 19 40.61 26.16 -27.18
C MET A 19 41.22 25.90 -25.78
N GLY A 20 42.55 25.91 -25.67
CA GLY A 20 43.32 25.71 -24.44
C GLY A 20 43.74 24.25 -24.24
N GLY A 21 44.97 24.05 -23.76
CA GLY A 21 45.55 22.71 -23.54
C GLY A 21 46.23 22.11 -24.79
N GLY A 22 46.40 22.87 -25.88
CA GLY A 22 47.00 22.40 -27.13
C GLY A 22 46.01 21.73 -28.10
N GLU A 23 44.72 21.74 -27.79
CA GLU A 23 43.66 21.18 -28.64
C GLU A 23 43.02 22.27 -29.51
N MET A 24 43.14 22.13 -30.83
CA MET A 24 42.61 23.03 -31.84
C MET A 24 41.21 22.56 -32.29
N TYR A 25 40.27 23.48 -32.52
CA TYR A 25 38.91 23.18 -33.01
C TYR A 25 38.43 24.23 -34.00
N CYS A 26 37.66 23.83 -35.01
CA CYS A 26 37.13 24.76 -35.99
C CYS A 26 36.01 25.62 -35.37
N ASP A 27 36.10 26.94 -35.52
CA ASP A 27 35.10 27.93 -35.07
C ASP A 27 33.71 27.77 -35.72
N THR A 28 33.65 27.16 -36.90
CA THR A 28 32.45 27.09 -37.75
C THR A 28 31.79 25.72 -37.75
N CYS A 29 32.53 24.62 -37.54
CA CYS A 29 31.94 23.28 -37.42
C CYS A 29 32.19 22.60 -36.08
N GLY A 30 32.96 23.22 -35.18
CA GLY A 30 33.21 22.72 -33.82
C GLY A 30 34.12 21.51 -33.72
N LEU A 31 34.66 21.02 -34.83
CA LEU A 31 35.35 19.74 -34.90
C LEU A 31 36.86 19.96 -34.91
N ALA A 32 37.58 19.04 -34.25
CA ALA A 32 39.04 19.03 -34.22
C ALA A 32 39.60 18.83 -35.64
N PRO A 33 40.85 19.28 -35.90
CA PRO A 33 41.57 18.98 -37.12
C PRO A 33 41.55 17.48 -37.42
N VAL A 34 41.27 17.14 -38.67
CA VAL A 34 41.40 15.77 -39.15
C VAL A 34 42.89 15.52 -39.35
N VAL A 35 43.58 15.11 -38.29
CA VAL A 35 44.99 14.71 -38.38
C VAL A 35 45.03 13.19 -38.51
N ALA A 36 45.29 12.69 -39.72
CA ALA A 36 45.97 11.39 -39.85
C ALA A 36 47.45 11.62 -39.42
N PRO A 37 48.10 10.69 -38.70
CA PRO A 37 49.44 10.95 -38.17
C PRO A 37 50.51 11.19 -39.24
N ASP A 38 50.29 10.87 -40.52
CA ASP A 38 51.21 11.21 -41.61
C ASP A 38 50.47 11.31 -42.96
N ALA A 39 50.64 12.45 -43.63
CA ALA A 39 50.53 12.77 -45.07
C ALA A 39 49.49 12.08 -46.00
N MET A 40 48.71 12.96 -46.68
CA MET A 40 48.06 12.84 -48.01
C MET A 40 46.62 12.28 -48.18
N LEU A 41 45.77 13.18 -48.71
CA LEU A 41 44.50 13.12 -49.47
C LEU A 41 43.62 11.85 -49.48
N GLY A 42 42.37 12.04 -49.03
CA GLY A 42 41.17 11.30 -49.45
C GLY A 42 39.90 11.65 -48.64
N ALA A 43 39.06 12.56 -49.13
CA ALA A 43 37.70 12.81 -48.60
C ALA A 43 36.73 11.71 -49.10
N ALA A 44 36.08 10.94 -48.22
CA ALA A 44 34.75 11.10 -47.57
C ALA A 44 33.59 10.49 -48.40
N PRO A 45 32.41 10.08 -47.83
CA PRO A 45 31.88 10.39 -46.50
C PRO A 45 31.17 9.23 -45.73
N THR A 46 30.84 9.49 -44.46
CA THR A 46 29.80 8.80 -43.69
C THR A 46 28.39 9.17 -44.18
N GLY A 47 27.55 8.15 -44.37
CA GLY A 47 26.10 8.18 -44.13
C GLY A 47 25.19 8.71 -45.25
N LEU A 48 24.56 7.80 -46.01
CA LEU A 48 23.25 7.99 -46.65
C LEU A 48 22.56 6.61 -46.75
N THR A 49 21.40 6.48 -46.12
CA THR A 49 20.47 5.36 -46.28
C THR A 49 19.68 5.50 -47.58
N ALA A 50 19.62 4.44 -48.40
CA ALA A 50 18.58 4.25 -49.40
C ALA A 50 18.27 2.75 -49.59
N HIS A 51 16.97 2.43 -49.63
CA HIS A 51 16.38 1.10 -49.80
C HIS A 51 16.68 0.44 -51.16
N ARG A 52 16.98 -0.88 -51.19
CA ARG A 52 16.13 -1.97 -51.76
C ARG A 52 16.87 -3.32 -51.91
N ALA A 53 16.11 -4.37 -51.58
CA ALA A 53 16.03 -5.71 -52.21
C ALA A 53 17.26 -6.65 -52.28
N GLY A 54 17.21 -7.66 -51.40
CA GLY A 54 17.40 -9.11 -51.65
C GLY A 54 18.49 -9.63 -52.59
N SER A 55 19.43 -10.39 -52.04
CA SER A 55 19.66 -11.80 -52.47
C SER A 55 20.66 -12.52 -51.54
N SER A 56 20.32 -13.77 -51.28
CA SER A 56 21.10 -14.84 -50.66
C SER A 56 22.57 -14.97 -51.09
N SER A 57 23.47 -15.25 -50.16
CA SER A 57 24.45 -16.34 -50.30
C SER A 57 25.12 -16.69 -48.96
N ALA A 58 25.39 -17.98 -48.82
CA ALA A 58 25.80 -18.66 -47.61
C ALA A 58 27.33 -18.77 -47.49
N SER A 59 27.74 -19.15 -46.26
CA SER A 59 28.95 -19.91 -45.88
C SER A 59 30.33 -19.23 -46.00
N SER A 60 31.06 -19.13 -44.90
CA SER A 60 31.83 -20.24 -44.34
C SER A 60 32.54 -19.84 -43.03
N ALA A 61 32.63 -20.83 -42.15
CA ALA A 61 33.18 -20.77 -40.81
C ALA A 61 34.72 -20.79 -40.80
N SER A 62 35.33 -20.13 -39.83
CA SER A 62 36.59 -20.56 -39.24
C SER A 62 36.56 -20.35 -37.72
N SER A 63 36.67 -21.49 -37.04
CA SER A 63 36.68 -21.70 -35.60
C SER A 63 38.03 -21.36 -34.96
N GLY A 64 38.00 -20.71 -33.80
CA GLY A 64 39.18 -20.46 -32.96
C GLY A 64 38.80 -20.21 -31.49
N THR A 65 38.42 -21.29 -30.79
CA THR A 65 38.63 -21.58 -29.35
C THR A 65 38.66 -20.45 -28.32
N SER A 66 37.51 -20.28 -27.66
CA SER A 66 37.29 -20.34 -26.20
C SER A 66 38.39 -19.88 -25.22
N SER A 67 38.21 -18.68 -24.66
CA SER A 67 38.56 -18.39 -23.26
C SER A 67 37.28 -18.00 -22.51
N ARG A 68 36.83 -18.90 -21.64
CA ARG A 68 35.66 -18.72 -20.76
C ARG A 68 36.03 -17.73 -19.67
N SER A 69 35.63 -16.46 -19.83
CA SER A 69 35.48 -15.55 -18.70
C SER A 69 34.09 -15.74 -18.09
N SER A 70 34.11 -16.02 -16.79
CA SER A 70 32.98 -16.29 -15.91
C SER A 70 31.91 -15.20 -15.99
N ARG A 71 30.79 -15.53 -16.62
CA ARG A 71 29.52 -14.83 -16.41
C ARG A 71 29.10 -15.05 -14.95
N SER A 72 29.31 -14.06 -14.11
CA SER A 72 28.52 -13.89 -12.89
C SER A 72 27.09 -13.63 -13.32
N SER A 73 26.29 -14.69 -13.38
CA SER A 73 24.84 -14.58 -13.38
C SER A 73 24.43 -13.91 -12.07
N SER A 74 24.24 -12.59 -12.11
CA SER A 74 23.45 -11.91 -11.11
C SER A 74 22.07 -12.54 -11.16
N ARG A 75 21.80 -13.38 -10.15
CA ARG A 75 20.45 -13.81 -9.78
C ARG A 75 19.64 -12.54 -9.58
N SER A 76 18.91 -12.10 -10.61
CA SER A 76 17.81 -11.16 -10.43
C SER A 76 16.77 -11.90 -9.60
N SER A 77 16.84 -11.71 -8.28
CA SER A 77 15.84 -12.22 -7.36
C SER A 77 14.53 -11.53 -7.68
N ARG A 78 13.54 -12.33 -8.09
CA ARG A 78 12.13 -11.96 -8.14
C ARG A 78 11.78 -11.26 -6.82
N ARG A 79 11.63 -9.93 -6.82
CA ARG A 79 11.25 -9.17 -5.62
C ARG A 79 9.73 -9.27 -5.47
N SER A 80 9.23 -10.40 -4.97
CA SER A 80 8.00 -10.32 -4.17
C SER A 80 8.36 -9.50 -2.94
N VAL A 81 7.54 -8.51 -2.56
CA VAL A 81 7.72 -7.86 -1.27
C VAL A 81 7.41 -8.94 -0.24
N SER A 82 8.42 -9.52 0.40
CA SER A 82 8.13 -10.36 1.56
C SER A 82 7.50 -9.44 2.59
N GLY A 83 6.16 -9.51 2.73
CA GLY A 83 5.42 -8.80 3.75
C GLY A 83 5.95 -9.11 5.14
N ARG A 84 5.56 -8.34 6.15
CA ARG A 84 5.97 -8.58 7.55
C ARG A 84 5.70 -10.03 7.98
N LEU A 85 4.63 -10.61 7.45
CA LEU A 85 4.22 -11.99 7.65
C LEU A 85 5.15 -12.98 6.94
N SER A 86 5.43 -12.76 5.65
CA SER A 86 6.25 -13.64 4.81
C SER A 86 7.72 -13.67 5.23
N ARG A 87 8.26 -12.57 5.78
CA ARG A 87 9.62 -12.55 6.36
C ARG A 87 9.75 -13.45 7.60
N ALA A 88 8.70 -13.53 8.42
CA ALA A 88 8.67 -14.32 9.65
C ALA A 88 8.52 -15.84 9.41
N LEU A 89 8.14 -16.27 8.20
CA LEU A 89 7.95 -17.68 7.83
C LEU A 89 9.25 -18.40 7.39
N THR A 90 10.43 -17.76 7.49
CA THR A 90 11.71 -18.22 6.92
C THR A 90 12.41 -19.39 7.62
N GLY A 91 11.65 -20.33 8.21
CA GLY A 91 12.15 -21.53 8.89
C GLY A 91 12.36 -22.77 8.01
N GLN A 92 11.82 -22.81 6.79
CA GLN A 92 12.05 -23.89 5.82
C GLN A 92 12.27 -23.29 4.43
N GLN A 93 13.21 -23.84 3.66
CA GLN A 93 13.46 -23.45 2.27
C GLN A 93 12.21 -23.70 1.42
N THR A 94 11.29 -22.75 1.37
CA THR A 94 10.18 -22.75 0.42
C THR A 94 10.76 -22.46 -0.96
N THR A 95 10.78 -23.47 -1.82
CA THR A 95 11.15 -23.36 -3.22
C THR A 95 10.14 -22.46 -3.96
N GLY A 96 10.46 -21.16 -4.04
CA GLY A 96 10.13 -20.22 -5.10
C GLY A 96 8.82 -20.39 -5.88
N ARG A 97 7.67 -20.22 -5.26
CA ARG A 97 6.43 -19.80 -5.97
C ARG A 97 6.04 -18.41 -5.50
N SER A 98 6.68 -17.38 -6.07
CA SER A 98 6.15 -16.03 -6.07
C SER A 98 4.81 -16.07 -6.81
N VAL A 99 3.71 -15.86 -6.11
CA VAL A 99 2.38 -15.75 -6.72
C VAL A 99 2.28 -14.33 -7.27
N SER A 100 2.43 -14.18 -8.58
CA SER A 100 2.22 -12.91 -9.27
C SER A 100 0.78 -12.81 -9.72
N VAL A 101 0.27 -11.59 -9.72
CA VAL A 101 -1.14 -11.31 -9.95
C VAL A 101 -1.23 -10.22 -11.02
N ARG A 102 -2.15 -10.39 -11.98
CA ARG A 102 -2.54 -9.34 -12.93
C ARG A 102 -3.91 -8.78 -12.55
N SER A 103 -4.05 -7.47 -12.63
CA SER A 103 -5.35 -6.82 -12.49
C SER A 103 -6.18 -7.00 -13.76
N SER A 104 -7.49 -7.18 -13.58
CA SER A 104 -8.47 -7.08 -14.66
C SER A 104 -8.95 -5.64 -14.76
N ARG A 105 -9.14 -5.15 -16.00
CA ARG A 105 -9.66 -3.80 -16.26
C ARG A 105 -11.07 -3.69 -15.67
N THR A 106 -11.25 -2.80 -14.71
CA THR A 106 -12.58 -2.33 -14.29
C THR A 106 -12.64 -0.85 -14.64
N SER A 107 -13.69 -0.46 -15.36
CA SER A 107 -13.94 0.92 -15.76
C SER A 107 -15.13 1.44 -14.94
N ALA A 108 -14.86 2.36 -14.03
CA ALA A 108 -15.86 3.02 -13.21
C ALA A 108 -15.60 4.54 -13.22
N VAL A 109 -16.25 5.23 -14.17
CA VAL A 109 -16.15 6.68 -14.32
C VAL A 109 -16.78 7.38 -13.13
N GLY A 110 -15.95 7.83 -12.19
CA GLY A 110 -16.32 8.72 -11.09
C GLY A 110 -15.85 10.15 -11.34
N SER A 111 -16.72 11.00 -11.89
CA SER A 111 -16.50 12.45 -11.98
C SER A 111 -16.85 13.10 -10.64
N GLY A 112 -15.91 13.83 -10.03
CA GLY A 112 -16.15 14.49 -8.74
C GLY A 112 -15.10 15.48 -8.24
N ARG A 113 -15.10 16.69 -8.83
CA ARG A 113 -14.67 18.01 -8.31
C ARG A 113 -13.25 18.20 -7.73
N ASP A 114 -12.37 18.73 -8.59
CA ASP A 114 -11.50 19.92 -8.43
C ASP A 114 -11.09 20.35 -7.02
N LYS A 115 -10.39 19.50 -6.25
CA LYS A 115 -9.55 19.94 -5.13
C LYS A 115 -8.37 19.01 -4.97
N LEU A 116 -7.16 19.56 -5.06
CA LEU A 116 -5.91 18.86 -4.78
C LEU A 116 -5.99 18.12 -3.44
N GLY A 117 -5.91 16.78 -3.52
CA GLY A 117 -5.99 15.89 -2.36
C GLY A 117 -7.35 15.27 -2.09
N ALA A 118 -8.27 15.26 -3.06
CA ALA A 118 -9.56 14.52 -3.00
C ALA A 118 -10.42 14.85 -1.76
N GLY A 119 -10.28 16.07 -1.21
CA GLY A 119 -10.91 16.50 0.04
C GLY A 119 -10.37 15.83 1.31
N LEU A 120 -9.34 15.00 1.21
CA LEU A 120 -8.68 14.30 2.32
C LEU A 120 -7.52 15.10 2.91
N VAL A 121 -6.84 15.91 2.09
CA VAL A 121 -5.63 16.67 2.45
C VAL A 121 -5.84 18.14 2.15
N LYS A 122 -5.34 19.01 3.02
CA LYS A 122 -5.24 20.45 2.74
C LYS A 122 -3.81 20.74 2.28
N VAL A 123 -3.62 20.88 0.97
CA VAL A 123 -2.33 21.32 0.43
C VAL A 123 -2.23 22.86 0.53
N PRO A 124 -1.12 23.42 1.02
CA PRO A 124 -0.92 24.86 1.06
C PRO A 124 -1.05 25.47 -0.34
N GLU A 125 -1.87 26.51 -0.47
CA GLU A 125 -2.04 27.20 -1.75
C GLU A 125 -0.76 27.92 -2.16
N VAL A 126 -0.44 27.82 -3.45
CA VAL A 126 0.62 28.63 -4.06
C VAL A 126 -0.04 29.85 -4.71
N PRO A 127 0.24 31.09 -4.23
CA PRO A 127 -0.31 32.29 -4.82
C PRO A 127 0.08 32.39 -6.29
N ARG A 128 -0.81 32.98 -7.11
CA ARG A 128 -0.48 33.33 -8.49
C ARG A 128 0.24 34.68 -8.49
N PRO A 129 1.56 34.75 -8.69
CA PRO A 129 2.25 36.03 -8.81
C PRO A 129 1.81 36.76 -10.08
N ASP A 130 2.08 38.07 -10.14
CA ASP A 130 2.01 38.83 -11.39
C ASP A 130 2.92 38.16 -12.42
N PRO A 131 2.42 37.80 -13.62
CA PRO A 131 3.24 37.18 -14.67
C PRO A 131 4.51 37.95 -14.99
N ARG A 132 4.49 39.29 -14.91
CA ARG A 132 5.69 40.13 -15.15
C ARG A 132 6.79 39.87 -14.13
N ALA A 133 6.44 39.59 -12.88
CA ALA A 133 7.41 39.29 -11.83
C ALA A 133 8.12 37.94 -12.04
N ALA A 134 7.62 37.08 -12.93
CA ALA A 134 8.27 35.83 -13.30
C ALA A 134 9.34 36.00 -14.39
N VAL A 135 9.42 37.17 -15.02
CA VAL A 135 10.43 37.46 -16.05
C VAL A 135 11.79 37.65 -15.38
N LEU A 136 12.81 36.96 -15.92
CA LEU A 136 14.18 37.06 -15.45
C LEU A 136 14.75 38.45 -15.74
N GLU A 137 15.30 39.11 -14.72
CA GLU A 137 15.98 40.40 -14.87
C GLU A 137 17.25 40.28 -15.73
N ASP A 138 18.02 39.20 -15.56
CA ASP A 138 19.23 38.89 -16.32
C ASP A 138 19.15 37.45 -16.87
N PRO A 139 18.64 37.26 -18.11
CA PRO A 139 18.43 35.94 -18.69
C PRO A 139 19.77 35.32 -19.13
N GLN A 140 20.46 34.68 -18.18
CA GLN A 140 21.70 33.95 -18.43
C GLN A 140 21.63 32.50 -17.95
N VAL A 141 22.16 31.58 -18.76
CA VAL A 141 22.36 30.19 -18.35
C VAL A 141 23.70 30.08 -17.61
N PRO A 142 23.71 29.73 -16.31
CA PRO A 142 24.96 29.53 -15.57
C PRO A 142 25.79 28.42 -16.20
N GLU A 143 27.13 28.56 -16.23
CA GLU A 143 28.00 27.58 -16.87
C GLU A 143 27.74 26.15 -16.41
N ARG A 144 27.53 25.93 -15.11
CA ARG A 144 27.21 24.60 -14.56
C ARG A 144 25.98 23.92 -15.17
N LYS A 145 25.07 24.69 -15.79
CA LYS A 145 23.82 24.22 -16.42
C LYS A 145 23.91 24.11 -17.95
N ARG A 146 25.05 24.41 -18.57
CA ARG A 146 25.20 24.39 -20.03
C ARG A 146 25.52 22.97 -20.52
N TYR A 147 24.63 22.32 -21.24
CA TYR A 147 24.86 20.97 -21.77
C TYR A 147 24.46 20.90 -23.23
N CYS A 148 25.10 20.01 -23.99
CA CYS A 148 24.75 19.78 -25.39
C CYS A 148 23.29 19.30 -25.47
N SER A 149 22.47 19.98 -26.28
CA SER A 149 21.06 19.68 -26.51
C SER A 149 20.84 18.40 -27.31
N ARG A 150 21.87 17.89 -27.98
CA ARG A 150 21.80 16.64 -28.75
C ARG A 150 21.62 15.45 -27.81
N SER A 151 20.53 14.70 -28.02
CA SER A 151 20.05 13.63 -27.14
C SER A 151 21.04 12.50 -26.88
N ASP A 152 21.85 12.13 -27.87
CA ASP A 152 22.89 11.09 -27.79
C ASP A 152 24.22 11.60 -27.17
N CYS A 153 24.35 12.91 -26.91
CA CYS A 153 25.62 13.53 -26.51
C CYS A 153 25.66 13.96 -25.04
N GLY A 154 24.77 14.87 -24.63
CA GLY A 154 24.66 15.39 -23.27
C GLY A 154 25.93 16.00 -22.64
N ALA A 155 26.98 16.28 -23.44
CA ALA A 155 28.27 16.70 -22.91
C ALA A 155 28.22 18.13 -22.31
N PRO A 156 29.02 18.44 -21.27
CA PRO A 156 29.22 19.81 -20.81
C PRO A 156 29.78 20.68 -21.95
N VAL A 157 29.11 21.79 -22.26
CA VAL A 157 29.54 22.75 -23.30
C VAL A 157 29.63 24.17 -22.76
N GLY A 158 30.39 25.05 -23.41
CA GLY A 158 30.47 26.45 -22.98
C GLY A 158 30.97 26.63 -21.54
N ARG A 159 31.90 25.77 -21.10
CA ARG A 159 32.60 25.86 -19.80
C ARG A 159 33.84 26.74 -19.93
N ALA A 160 34.16 27.48 -18.87
CA ALA A 160 35.43 28.18 -18.76
C ALA A 160 36.62 27.20 -18.85
N ARG A 161 37.71 27.65 -19.49
CA ARG A 161 38.97 26.91 -19.61
C ARG A 161 40.14 27.86 -19.34
N GLY A 162 40.88 27.62 -18.26
CA GLY A 162 41.94 28.52 -17.81
C GLY A 162 41.39 29.91 -17.48
N GLU A 163 41.96 30.95 -18.08
CA GLU A 163 41.49 32.34 -17.91
C GLU A 163 40.35 32.74 -18.86
N ARG A 164 39.95 31.86 -19.81
CA ARG A 164 38.89 32.18 -20.77
C ARG A 164 37.51 31.80 -20.21
N PRO A 165 36.55 32.74 -20.18
CA PRO A 165 35.19 32.44 -19.73
C PRO A 165 34.49 31.46 -20.69
N GLY A 166 33.53 30.71 -20.19
CA GLY A 166 32.76 29.78 -20.99
C GLY A 166 31.91 30.49 -22.03
N ARG A 167 32.04 30.11 -23.30
CA ARG A 167 31.22 30.67 -24.40
C ARG A 167 29.74 30.39 -24.18
N THR A 168 28.89 31.36 -24.52
CA THR A 168 27.42 31.23 -24.51
C THR A 168 26.88 30.65 -25.81
N GLU A 169 27.65 30.69 -26.89
CA GLU A 169 27.31 30.10 -28.19
C GLU A 169 28.53 29.40 -28.78
N GLY A 170 28.29 28.41 -29.65
CA GLY A 170 29.32 27.71 -30.38
C GLY A 170 28.90 26.30 -30.74
N PHE A 171 29.88 25.39 -30.81
CA PHE A 171 29.64 24.00 -31.18
C PHE A 171 30.16 23.05 -30.10
N CYS A 172 29.43 21.96 -29.87
CA CYS A 172 29.82 20.94 -28.93
C CYS A 172 31.11 20.26 -29.40
N THR A 173 32.18 20.35 -28.62
CA THR A 173 33.49 19.78 -28.98
C THR A 173 33.49 18.25 -29.08
N LYS A 174 32.45 17.58 -28.54
CA LYS A 174 32.30 16.12 -28.60
C LYS A 174 31.58 15.63 -29.86
N CYS A 175 30.58 16.38 -30.36
CA CYS A 175 29.72 15.90 -31.46
C CYS A 175 29.50 16.91 -32.59
N GLY A 176 30.03 18.13 -32.49
CA GLY A 176 29.86 19.20 -33.47
C GLY A 176 28.46 19.83 -33.50
N HIS A 177 27.53 19.45 -32.61
CA HIS A 177 26.20 20.05 -32.59
C HIS A 177 26.26 21.52 -32.12
N PRO A 178 25.62 22.46 -32.83
CA PRO A 178 25.56 23.85 -32.40
C PRO A 178 24.84 23.98 -31.06
N TYR A 179 25.26 24.93 -30.23
CA TYR A 179 24.55 25.33 -29.02
C TYR A 179 24.48 26.85 -28.95
N SER A 180 23.36 27.36 -28.46
CA SER A 180 23.20 28.75 -28.05
C SER A 180 22.47 28.81 -26.72
N PHE A 181 23.02 29.56 -25.79
CA PHE A 181 22.43 29.88 -24.48
C PHE A 181 21.95 31.32 -24.40
N VAL A 182 21.89 32.02 -25.55
CA VAL A 182 21.45 33.41 -25.65
C VAL A 182 19.96 33.42 -26.02
N PRO A 183 19.12 34.31 -25.42
CA PRO A 183 17.74 34.48 -25.85
C PRO A 183 17.65 34.83 -27.34
N LYS A 184 16.80 34.11 -28.07
CA LYS A 184 16.49 34.38 -29.49
C LYS A 184 15.43 35.47 -29.67
N LEU A 185 14.57 35.66 -28.66
CA LEU A 185 13.54 36.68 -28.64
C LEU A 185 13.84 37.70 -27.53
N GLU A 186 13.70 38.98 -27.86
CA GLU A 186 13.87 40.10 -26.94
C GLU A 186 12.52 40.71 -26.56
N ALA A 187 12.49 41.40 -25.42
CA ALA A 187 11.32 42.15 -24.99
C ALA A 187 10.90 43.18 -26.06
N GLY A 188 9.60 43.22 -26.38
CA GLY A 188 9.03 44.07 -27.43
C GLY A 188 9.00 43.43 -28.82
N ASN A 189 9.64 42.28 -29.04
CA ASN A 189 9.44 41.52 -30.28
C ASN A 189 7.98 41.08 -30.41
N VAL A 190 7.43 41.14 -31.63
CA VAL A 190 6.07 40.67 -31.92
C VAL A 190 6.14 39.43 -32.81
N VAL A 191 6.00 38.26 -32.19
CA VAL A 191 6.03 36.97 -32.88
C VAL A 191 4.73 36.77 -33.65
N HIS A 192 4.83 36.37 -34.92
CA HIS A 192 3.73 36.17 -35.85
C HIS A 192 2.72 37.35 -35.90
N GLY A 193 3.18 38.58 -35.64
CA GLY A 193 2.32 39.77 -35.61
C GLY A 193 1.26 39.78 -34.50
N GLN A 194 1.28 38.81 -33.56
CA GLN A 194 0.24 38.59 -32.56
C GLN A 194 0.77 38.58 -31.13
N TYR A 195 1.92 37.95 -30.88
CA TYR A 195 2.43 37.70 -29.54
C TYR A 195 3.56 38.67 -29.20
N GLU A 196 3.29 39.64 -28.34
CA GLU A 196 4.30 40.59 -27.88
C GLU A 196 5.11 39.97 -26.74
N VAL A 197 6.39 39.71 -26.98
CA VAL A 197 7.34 39.15 -26.01
C VAL A 197 7.61 40.15 -24.90
N VAL A 198 7.49 39.72 -23.66
CA VAL A 198 7.81 40.52 -22.47
C VAL A 198 9.20 40.18 -21.94
N GLY A 199 9.64 38.92 -22.04
CA GLY A 199 10.98 38.50 -21.67
C GLY A 199 11.07 37.00 -21.38
N CYS A 200 12.24 36.56 -20.90
CA CYS A 200 12.50 35.15 -20.61
C CYS A 200 12.00 34.75 -19.22
N LEU A 201 11.38 33.57 -19.11
CA LEU A 201 10.95 32.96 -17.85
C LEU A 201 11.97 31.93 -17.35
N ALA A 202 12.44 31.07 -18.26
CA ALA A 202 13.31 29.95 -17.92
C ALA A 202 14.09 29.46 -19.15
N HIS A 203 15.09 28.62 -18.91
CA HIS A 203 15.84 27.91 -19.96
C HIS A 203 15.74 26.40 -19.73
N GLY A 204 15.32 25.66 -20.75
CA GLY A 204 15.15 24.20 -20.74
C GLY A 204 15.99 23.49 -21.81
N GLY A 205 15.68 22.21 -22.07
CA GLY A 205 16.42 21.40 -23.05
C GLY A 205 16.22 21.84 -24.52
N LEU A 206 15.12 22.55 -24.80
CA LEU A 206 14.78 23.09 -26.12
C LEU A 206 15.07 24.61 -26.23
N GLY A 207 15.86 25.14 -25.28
CA GLY A 207 16.23 26.56 -25.23
C GLY A 207 15.36 27.39 -24.28
N TRP A 208 15.27 28.68 -24.57
CA TRP A 208 14.57 29.67 -23.75
C TRP A 208 13.05 29.55 -23.85
N ILE A 209 12.39 29.84 -22.74
CA ILE A 209 10.94 29.92 -22.56
C ILE A 209 10.60 31.39 -22.30
N TYR A 210 9.66 31.94 -23.07
CA TYR A 210 9.35 33.37 -23.06
C TYR A 210 7.93 33.63 -22.58
N LEU A 211 7.75 34.71 -21.83
CA LEU A 211 6.43 35.28 -21.54
C LEU A 211 6.04 36.23 -22.67
N ALA A 212 4.78 36.18 -23.10
CA ALA A 212 4.24 37.13 -24.05
C ALA A 212 2.77 37.47 -23.76
N ILE A 213 2.30 38.52 -24.43
CA ILE A 213 0.92 38.97 -24.44
C ILE A 213 0.32 38.62 -25.80
N ASP A 214 -0.78 37.88 -25.81
CA ASP A 214 -1.56 37.58 -27.01
C ASP A 214 -2.52 38.75 -27.30
N ARG A 215 -2.09 39.63 -28.20
CA ARG A 215 -2.82 40.87 -28.54
C ARG A 215 -4.12 40.62 -29.30
N ALA A 216 -4.33 39.41 -29.84
CA ALA A 216 -5.57 39.09 -30.55
C ALA A 216 -6.68 38.62 -29.60
N VAL A 217 -6.34 38.20 -28.38
CA VAL A 217 -7.30 37.58 -27.43
C VAL A 217 -7.20 38.25 -26.05
N SER A 218 -7.81 39.43 -25.93
CA SER A 218 -7.97 40.17 -24.66
C SER A 218 -6.67 40.37 -23.87
N ASP A 219 -5.54 40.57 -24.56
CA ASP A 219 -4.21 40.75 -23.96
C ASP A 219 -3.86 39.70 -22.91
N ARG A 220 -4.27 38.45 -23.14
CA ARG A 220 -3.98 37.35 -22.20
C ARG A 220 -2.50 36.99 -22.20
N TRP A 221 -2.03 36.50 -21.06
CA TRP A 221 -0.69 35.98 -20.89
C TRP A 221 -0.51 34.61 -21.54
N VAL A 222 0.54 34.46 -22.33
CA VAL A 222 0.93 33.20 -22.97
C VAL A 222 2.42 32.94 -22.81
N VAL A 223 2.82 31.70 -23.03
CA VAL A 223 4.21 31.27 -23.05
C VAL A 223 4.59 30.81 -24.45
N LEU A 224 5.75 31.25 -24.94
CA LEU A 224 6.36 30.71 -26.14
C LEU A 224 7.54 29.81 -25.78
N LYS A 225 7.61 28.62 -26.39
CA LYS A 225 8.73 27.69 -26.28
C LYS A 225 9.17 27.28 -27.68
N GLY A 226 10.48 27.34 -27.95
CA GLY A 226 11.03 26.92 -29.23
C GLY A 226 10.77 25.44 -29.51
N LEU A 227 10.38 25.12 -30.75
CA LEU A 227 10.44 23.78 -31.30
C LEU A 227 11.87 23.56 -31.82
N LEU A 228 12.32 22.30 -31.90
CA LEU A 228 13.71 21.95 -32.24
C LEU A 228 14.24 22.72 -33.46
N ASP A 229 15.54 23.02 -33.43
CA ASP A 229 16.33 23.73 -34.46
C ASP A 229 16.39 22.92 -35.75
N THR A 230 15.28 22.84 -36.47
CA THR A 230 15.22 22.31 -37.82
C THR A 230 15.52 23.48 -38.75
N GLY A 231 16.79 23.66 -39.14
CA GLY A 231 17.20 24.63 -40.16
C GLY A 231 16.65 24.34 -41.57
N ASP A 232 15.57 23.57 -41.66
CA ASP A 232 14.87 23.11 -42.85
C ASP A 232 13.36 23.36 -42.65
N GLU A 233 12.76 24.17 -43.52
CA GLU A 233 11.34 24.55 -43.47
C GLU A 233 10.41 23.34 -43.60
N ASP A 234 10.80 22.33 -44.39
CA ASP A 234 9.98 21.11 -44.57
C ASP A 234 9.96 20.27 -43.28
N ALA A 235 11.08 20.22 -42.56
CA ALA A 235 11.19 19.53 -41.28
C ALA A 235 10.41 20.25 -40.16
N LEU A 236 10.36 21.59 -40.20
CA LEU A 236 9.56 22.37 -39.27
C LEU A 236 8.06 22.16 -39.52
N ALA A 237 7.63 22.23 -40.78
CA ALA A 237 6.25 22.00 -41.18
C ALA A 237 5.78 20.57 -40.83
N ALA A 238 6.64 19.57 -41.01
CA ALA A 238 6.38 18.20 -40.56
C ALA A 238 6.24 18.12 -39.04
N ALA A 239 7.14 18.71 -38.27
CA ALA A 239 7.09 18.73 -36.80
C ALA A 239 5.85 19.44 -36.26
N VAL A 240 5.42 20.53 -36.89
CA VAL A 240 4.17 21.23 -36.55
C VAL A 240 2.97 20.35 -36.88
N SER A 241 2.93 19.73 -38.07
CA SER A 241 1.83 18.86 -38.48
C SER A 241 1.71 17.62 -37.58
N GLU A 242 2.83 17.04 -37.14
CA GLU A 242 2.89 15.92 -36.22
C GLU A 242 2.35 16.27 -34.83
N ARG A 243 2.42 17.54 -34.42
CA ARG A 243 2.04 18.01 -33.08
C ARG A 243 0.70 18.74 -33.00
N ARG A 244 -0.01 18.92 -34.12
CA ARG A 244 -1.32 19.61 -34.16
C ARG A 244 -2.36 18.99 -33.22
N PHE A 245 -2.33 17.66 -33.03
CA PHE A 245 -3.25 16.97 -32.13
C PHE A 245 -3.16 17.46 -30.68
N LEU A 246 -2.03 18.05 -30.27
CA LEU A 246 -1.85 18.58 -28.92
C LEU A 246 -2.75 19.79 -28.64
N ALA A 247 -3.17 20.53 -29.68
CA ALA A 247 -4.09 21.67 -29.53
C ALA A 247 -5.54 21.22 -29.24
N GLU A 248 -5.88 19.96 -29.52
CA GLU A 248 -7.21 19.39 -29.24
C GLU A 248 -7.36 18.88 -27.81
N ILE A 249 -6.26 18.84 -27.05
CA ILE A 249 -6.24 18.38 -25.65
C ILE A 249 -6.78 19.50 -24.75
N GLU A 250 -7.89 19.23 -24.06
CA GLU A 250 -8.48 20.12 -23.09
C GLU A 250 -8.74 19.38 -21.77
N HIS A 251 -7.97 19.75 -20.75
CA HIS A 251 -8.05 19.19 -19.40
C HIS A 251 -7.61 20.23 -18.37
N SER A 252 -8.24 20.26 -17.20
CA SER A 252 -7.89 21.20 -16.10
C SER A 252 -6.44 21.05 -15.65
N ASN A 253 -5.96 19.81 -15.53
CA ASN A 253 -4.61 19.48 -15.09
C ASN A 253 -3.55 19.43 -16.22
N ILE A 254 -3.86 19.86 -17.45
CA ILE A 254 -2.91 19.88 -18.57
C ILE A 254 -2.79 21.31 -19.12
N VAL A 255 -1.58 21.75 -19.44
CA VAL A 255 -1.35 23.04 -20.11
C VAL A 255 -2.08 23.10 -21.44
N ARG A 256 -2.86 24.17 -21.66
CA ARG A 256 -3.55 24.35 -22.94
C ARG A 256 -2.58 24.87 -23.98
N ILE A 257 -2.51 24.20 -25.12
CA ILE A 257 -1.76 24.65 -26.28
C ILE A 257 -2.72 25.46 -27.15
N TYR A 258 -2.32 26.71 -27.45
CA TYR A 258 -3.15 27.64 -28.21
C TYR A 258 -2.81 27.64 -29.68
N ASN A 259 -1.52 27.60 -30.02
CA ASN A 259 -1.09 27.73 -31.41
C ASN A 259 0.34 27.21 -31.63
N PHE A 260 0.70 27.03 -32.89
CA PHE A 260 2.05 26.81 -33.38
C PHE A 260 2.37 27.91 -34.38
N VAL A 261 3.46 28.63 -34.16
CA VAL A 261 3.78 29.83 -34.93
C VAL A 261 5.24 29.85 -35.33
N GLU A 262 5.54 30.58 -36.39
CA GLU A 262 6.89 30.73 -36.93
C GLU A 262 7.35 32.19 -36.76
N HIS A 263 8.65 32.36 -36.52
CA HIS A 263 9.28 33.67 -36.42
C HIS A 263 10.66 33.66 -37.06
N LEU A 264 10.94 34.68 -37.86
CA LEU A 264 12.26 34.87 -38.45
C LEU A 264 13.23 35.36 -37.36
N ASP A 265 14.25 34.56 -37.05
CA ASP A 265 15.39 35.02 -36.27
C ASP A 265 16.19 36.01 -37.13
N GLN A 266 16.18 37.28 -36.74
CA GLN A 266 16.84 38.35 -37.49
C GLN A 266 18.37 38.23 -37.51
N ARG A 267 18.95 37.48 -36.58
CA ARG A 267 20.40 37.32 -36.45
C ARG A 267 20.92 36.20 -37.36
N THR A 268 20.22 35.08 -37.42
CA THR A 268 20.60 33.91 -38.23
C THR A 268 19.94 33.92 -39.60
N GLY A 269 18.81 34.62 -39.75
CA GLY A 269 17.95 34.56 -40.92
C GLY A 269 17.12 33.27 -41.01
N SER A 270 17.11 32.42 -39.97
CA SER A 270 16.34 31.17 -39.94
C SER A 270 14.90 31.40 -39.52
N LEU A 271 13.98 30.60 -40.05
CA LEU A 271 12.60 30.57 -39.61
C LEU A 271 12.47 29.56 -38.46
N ASP A 272 12.25 30.06 -37.25
CA ASP A 272 12.16 29.26 -36.04
C ASP A 272 10.70 29.04 -35.64
N GLY A 273 10.32 27.80 -35.32
CA GLY A 273 8.98 27.49 -34.82
C GLY A 273 8.87 27.60 -33.30
N TYR A 274 7.69 28.04 -32.84
CA TYR A 274 7.33 28.21 -31.44
C TYR A 274 5.99 27.56 -31.16
N ILE A 275 5.90 26.86 -30.03
CA ILE A 275 4.62 26.47 -29.45
C ILE A 275 4.12 27.58 -28.53
N VAL A 276 2.88 28.01 -28.73
CA VAL A 276 2.19 29.00 -27.90
C VAL A 276 1.26 28.27 -26.96
N MET A 277 1.44 28.47 -25.66
CA MET A 277 0.68 27.77 -24.62
C MET A 277 0.27 28.71 -23.48
N GLU A 278 -0.63 28.21 -22.64
CA GLU A 278 -1.09 28.91 -21.45
C GLU A 278 0.04 29.24 -20.46
N TYR A 279 0.01 30.46 -19.90
CA TYR A 279 0.87 30.82 -18.78
C TYR A 279 0.34 30.25 -17.45
N VAL A 280 1.10 29.32 -16.87
CA VAL A 280 0.83 28.72 -15.56
C VAL A 280 1.67 29.40 -14.48
N GLY A 281 1.05 30.34 -13.75
CA GLY A 281 1.72 31.18 -12.75
C GLY A 281 1.71 30.55 -11.36
N GLY A 282 2.53 29.52 -11.14
CA GLY A 282 2.65 28.81 -9.87
C GLY A 282 4.09 28.40 -9.57
N LYS A 283 4.27 27.39 -8.71
CA LYS A 283 5.59 26.79 -8.43
C LYS A 283 5.64 25.37 -8.94
N SER A 284 6.74 24.99 -9.58
CA SER A 284 7.00 23.60 -9.94
C SER A 284 7.12 22.71 -8.69
N MET A 285 6.76 21.44 -8.79
CA MET A 285 6.99 20.48 -7.69
C MET A 285 8.47 20.43 -7.29
N LYS A 286 9.38 20.66 -8.25
CA LYS A 286 10.81 20.81 -7.99
C LYS A 286 11.15 21.99 -7.11
N GLU A 287 10.60 23.18 -7.38
CA GLU A 287 10.80 24.36 -6.55
C GLU A 287 10.23 24.13 -5.15
N ILE A 288 9.01 23.60 -5.06
CA ILE A 288 8.37 23.25 -3.78
C ILE A 288 9.26 22.30 -2.97
N ALA A 289 9.81 21.27 -3.60
CA ALA A 289 10.70 20.31 -2.94
C ALA A 289 12.10 20.88 -2.61
N ASN A 290 12.55 21.91 -3.32
CA ASN A 290 13.85 22.55 -3.09
C ASN A 290 13.79 23.65 -2.03
N ASP A 291 12.67 24.38 -1.95
CA ASP A 291 12.40 25.37 -0.91
C ASP A 291 12.32 24.71 0.48
N ARG A 292 12.02 23.40 0.52
CA ARG A 292 12.04 22.59 1.73
C ARG A 292 13.44 22.09 2.05
N ARG A 293 14.15 22.89 2.85
CA ARG A 293 15.42 22.53 3.47
C ARG A 293 15.33 22.71 4.98
N THR A 294 15.88 21.75 5.69
CA THR A 294 16.14 21.84 7.14
C THR A 294 17.17 22.94 7.41
N PRO A 295 17.27 23.46 8.65
CA PRO A 295 18.25 24.50 9.00
C PRO A 295 19.71 24.11 8.72
N ASP A 296 20.04 22.82 8.75
CA ASP A 296 21.34 22.25 8.41
C ASP A 296 21.53 22.00 6.89
N GLY A 297 20.59 22.47 6.06
CA GLY A 297 20.68 22.42 4.60
C GLY A 297 20.33 21.06 4.00
N ARG A 298 19.89 20.09 4.80
CA ARG A 298 19.39 18.80 4.29
C ARG A 298 18.00 18.97 3.70
N ARG A 299 17.67 18.12 2.72
CA ARG A 299 16.33 18.06 2.16
C ARG A 299 15.31 17.69 3.24
N ASP A 300 14.20 18.41 3.27
CA ASP A 300 13.02 18.06 4.07
C ASP A 300 11.94 17.55 3.10
N PRO A 301 11.81 16.21 2.93
CA PRO A 301 10.85 15.64 1.99
C PRO A 301 9.41 16.08 2.26
N LEU A 302 8.56 15.98 1.24
CA LEU A 302 7.14 16.28 1.41
C LEU A 302 6.46 15.20 2.26
N PRO A 303 5.46 15.58 3.08
CA PRO A 303 4.56 14.61 3.67
C PRO A 303 3.93 13.71 2.60
N VAL A 304 3.82 12.42 2.88
CA VAL A 304 3.35 11.40 1.92
C VAL A 304 1.97 11.75 1.39
N GLU A 305 1.08 12.23 2.25
CA GLU A 305 -0.28 12.63 1.90
C GLU A 305 -0.33 13.79 0.88
N VAL A 306 0.63 14.70 0.91
CA VAL A 306 0.76 15.80 -0.07
C VAL A 306 1.30 15.27 -1.39
N ALA A 307 2.30 14.38 -1.36
CA ALA A 307 2.80 13.75 -2.57
C ALA A 307 1.73 12.88 -3.25
N CYS A 308 0.98 12.08 -2.49
CA CYS A 308 -0.17 11.33 -3.00
C CYS A 308 -1.22 12.25 -3.65
N ALA A 309 -1.50 13.41 -3.06
CA ALA A 309 -2.41 14.39 -3.67
C ALA A 309 -1.94 14.85 -5.06
N TYR A 310 -0.64 15.16 -5.22
CA TYR A 310 -0.08 15.46 -6.54
C TYR A 310 -0.15 14.27 -7.51
N GLY A 311 0.15 13.07 -7.01
CA GLY A 311 0.06 11.84 -7.80
C GLY A 311 -1.34 11.58 -8.35
N LEU A 312 -2.38 11.82 -7.55
CA LEU A 312 -3.77 11.64 -7.98
C LEU A 312 -4.17 12.60 -9.11
N GLU A 313 -3.77 13.86 -9.05
CA GLU A 313 -4.08 14.84 -10.11
C GLU A 313 -3.27 14.59 -11.39
N ALA A 314 -2.02 14.12 -11.23
CA ALA A 314 -1.23 13.66 -12.37
C ALA A 314 -1.88 12.43 -13.03
N LEU A 315 -2.39 11.48 -12.25
CA LEU A 315 -3.07 10.28 -12.76
C LEU A 315 -4.37 10.62 -13.49
N ASP A 316 -5.12 11.64 -13.05
CA ASP A 316 -6.31 12.12 -13.76
C ASP A 316 -5.93 12.65 -15.16
N ALA A 317 -4.90 13.50 -15.23
CA ALA A 317 -4.37 14.01 -16.50
C ALA A 317 -3.84 12.88 -17.42
N LEU A 318 -3.07 11.93 -16.87
CA LEU A 318 -2.54 10.79 -17.64
C LEU A 318 -3.66 9.89 -18.12
N GLY A 319 -4.67 9.61 -17.28
CA GLY A 319 -5.85 8.84 -17.67
C GLY A 319 -6.60 9.48 -18.85
N HIS A 320 -6.74 10.80 -18.84
CA HIS A 320 -7.31 11.55 -19.95
C HIS A 320 -6.51 11.37 -21.25
N LEU A 321 -5.17 11.46 -21.20
CA LEU A 321 -4.31 11.22 -22.36
C LEU A 321 -4.39 9.77 -22.85
N HIS A 322 -4.33 8.81 -21.93
CA HIS A 322 -4.38 7.38 -22.24
C HIS A 322 -5.70 7.01 -22.93
N SER A 323 -6.82 7.60 -22.51
CA SER A 323 -8.14 7.41 -23.15
C SER A 323 -8.21 7.90 -24.61
N ARG A 324 -7.26 8.75 -25.02
CA ARG A 324 -7.13 9.32 -26.38
C ARG A 324 -5.97 8.71 -27.17
N ASN A 325 -5.44 7.57 -26.73
CA ASN A 325 -4.31 6.89 -27.37
C ASN A 325 -3.02 7.73 -27.36
N LEU A 326 -2.81 8.55 -26.32
CA LEU A 326 -1.63 9.38 -26.12
C LEU A 326 -0.85 8.95 -24.87
N LEU A 327 0.47 9.11 -24.89
CA LEU A 327 1.40 8.88 -23.77
C LEU A 327 2.12 10.17 -23.43
N TYR A 328 2.40 10.41 -22.14
CA TYR A 328 3.06 11.63 -21.68
C TYR A 328 4.59 11.53 -21.72
N CYS A 329 5.14 10.36 -21.41
CA CYS A 329 6.55 9.95 -21.54
C CYS A 329 7.60 10.65 -20.65
N ASP A 330 7.33 11.83 -20.09
CA ASP A 330 8.32 12.56 -19.28
C ASP A 330 7.72 13.17 -17.99
N PHE A 331 6.88 12.42 -17.26
CA PHE A 331 6.34 12.92 -15.98
C PHE A 331 7.40 12.90 -14.88
N LYS A 332 7.65 14.08 -14.31
CA LYS A 332 8.67 14.33 -13.28
C LYS A 332 8.39 15.63 -12.54
N VAL A 333 9.14 15.88 -11.46
CA VAL A 333 8.97 17.07 -10.61
C VAL A 333 9.15 18.41 -11.33
N ASP A 334 9.88 18.43 -12.45
CA ASP A 334 10.11 19.61 -13.28
C ASP A 334 8.90 19.97 -14.15
N ASN A 335 8.09 18.99 -14.53
CA ASN A 335 7.07 19.13 -15.57
C ASN A 335 5.65 19.29 -15.01
N ALA A 336 5.51 19.49 -13.69
CA ALA A 336 4.23 19.82 -13.06
C ALA A 336 4.35 21.04 -12.14
N ILE A 337 3.41 21.97 -12.28
CA ILE A 337 3.31 23.20 -11.50
C ILE A 337 2.06 23.16 -10.63
N GLN A 338 2.22 23.44 -9.34
CA GLN A 338 1.09 23.75 -8.48
C GLN A 338 0.74 25.23 -8.62
N GLN A 339 -0.53 25.50 -8.92
CA GLN A 339 -1.11 26.83 -8.93
C GLN A 339 -2.36 26.82 -8.06
N ALA A 340 -2.41 27.68 -7.03
CA ALA A 340 -3.45 27.64 -6.00
C ALA A 340 -3.62 26.21 -5.44
N ASP A 341 -4.80 25.61 -5.64
CA ASP A 341 -5.18 24.27 -5.22
C ASP A 341 -5.29 23.26 -6.38
N GLN A 342 -4.56 23.48 -7.47
CA GLN A 342 -4.52 22.59 -8.65
C GLN A 342 -3.10 22.27 -9.08
N LEU A 343 -2.90 21.07 -9.64
CA LEU A 343 -1.64 20.66 -10.28
C LEU A 343 -1.78 20.68 -11.80
N LYS A 344 -0.82 21.25 -12.51
CA LYS A 344 -0.87 21.35 -13.97
C LYS A 344 0.40 20.81 -14.62
N LEU A 345 0.24 19.89 -15.58
CA LEU A 345 1.33 19.37 -16.40
C LEU A 345 1.68 20.39 -17.50
N ILE A 346 2.95 20.77 -17.60
CA ILE A 346 3.36 21.94 -18.42
C ILE A 346 4.25 21.64 -19.62
N ASP A 347 4.85 20.44 -19.70
CA ASP A 347 5.70 20.09 -20.84
C ASP A 347 5.04 19.01 -21.70
N MET A 348 4.56 19.40 -22.89
CA MET A 348 3.93 18.47 -23.84
C MET A 348 4.92 18.01 -24.93
N GLY A 349 6.21 18.35 -24.82
CA GLY A 349 7.19 18.11 -25.88
C GLY A 349 7.56 16.64 -26.12
N ALA A 350 7.33 15.77 -25.14
CA ALA A 350 7.55 14.32 -25.22
C ALA A 350 6.25 13.53 -25.46
N VAL A 351 5.09 14.21 -25.49
CA VAL A 351 3.79 13.57 -25.68
C VAL A 351 3.73 13.00 -27.09
N ARG A 352 3.28 11.75 -27.20
CA ARG A 352 3.19 11.03 -28.47
C ARG A 352 1.99 10.10 -28.52
N ARG A 353 1.65 9.63 -29.71
CA ARG A 353 0.61 8.61 -29.89
C ARG A 353 1.16 7.24 -29.51
N MET A 354 0.31 6.34 -29.01
CA MET A 354 0.74 4.99 -28.60
C MET A 354 1.17 4.12 -29.81
N ASP A 355 0.66 4.42 -31.00
CA ASP A 355 0.93 3.72 -32.26
C ASP A 355 2.08 4.36 -33.06
N ASP A 356 2.77 5.35 -32.50
CA ASP A 356 3.94 5.96 -33.11
C ASP A 356 5.20 5.15 -32.76
N GLU A 357 5.81 4.54 -33.78
CA GLU A 357 7.03 3.73 -33.67
C GLU A 357 8.26 4.43 -34.27
N GLU A 358 8.07 5.57 -34.95
CA GLU A 358 9.13 6.22 -35.75
C GLU A 358 9.77 7.39 -35.02
N SER A 359 9.01 8.11 -34.19
CA SER A 359 9.51 9.33 -33.55
C SER A 359 10.50 9.03 -32.42
N ALA A 360 11.44 9.95 -32.24
CA ALA A 360 12.46 9.84 -31.19
C ALA A 360 11.81 9.75 -29.80
N ILE A 361 12.25 8.77 -29.01
CA ILE A 361 11.78 8.58 -27.64
C ILE A 361 12.58 9.48 -26.70
N TYR A 362 11.88 10.35 -25.99
CA TYR A 362 12.46 11.22 -24.97
C TYR A 362 12.15 10.68 -23.57
N GLY A 363 13.04 10.94 -22.62
CA GLY A 363 12.82 10.66 -21.22
C GLY A 363 14.01 11.05 -20.35
N THR A 364 13.79 11.06 -19.04
CA THR A 364 14.78 11.47 -18.05
C THR A 364 15.35 10.26 -17.32
N VAL A 365 16.67 10.08 -17.36
CA VAL A 365 17.38 9.03 -16.61
C VAL A 365 17.05 9.13 -15.12
N GLY A 366 16.69 7.99 -14.51
CA GLY A 366 16.25 7.90 -13.11
C GLY A 366 14.74 8.04 -12.91
N TYR A 367 13.99 8.50 -13.93
CA TYR A 367 12.53 8.50 -13.95
C TYR A 367 11.95 7.54 -14.99
N GLN A 368 12.58 7.48 -16.17
CA GLN A 368 12.11 6.65 -17.28
C GLN A 368 12.14 5.17 -16.92
N ALA A 369 11.13 4.42 -17.36
CA ALA A 369 11.06 2.99 -17.13
C ALA A 369 12.12 2.24 -17.95
N PRO A 370 12.74 1.18 -17.38
CA PRO A 370 13.90 0.52 -17.98
C PRO A 370 13.61 -0.13 -19.34
N GLU A 371 12.38 -0.60 -19.55
CA GLU A 371 11.99 -1.29 -20.79
C GLU A 371 11.78 -0.34 -21.98
N VAL A 372 11.69 0.97 -21.76
CA VAL A 372 11.34 1.94 -22.82
C VAL A 372 12.33 1.95 -23.97
N ALA A 373 13.62 1.74 -23.68
CA ALA A 373 14.65 1.67 -24.70
C ALA A 373 14.52 0.45 -25.63
N GLU A 374 13.91 -0.64 -25.15
CA GLU A 374 13.79 -1.91 -25.88
C GLU A 374 12.38 -2.14 -26.44
N LEU A 375 11.34 -1.80 -25.68
CA LEU A 375 9.93 -2.09 -25.99
C LEU A 375 9.14 -0.84 -26.40
N GLY A 376 9.74 0.34 -26.31
CA GLY A 376 9.06 1.62 -26.51
C GLY A 376 8.21 2.04 -25.29
N PRO A 377 7.71 3.29 -25.31
CA PRO A 377 6.84 3.80 -24.26
C PRO A 377 5.45 3.17 -24.31
N SER A 378 4.84 3.03 -23.14
CA SER A 378 3.52 2.45 -22.95
C SER A 378 2.79 3.10 -21.77
N VAL A 379 1.52 2.75 -21.56
CA VAL A 379 0.79 3.13 -20.34
C VAL A 379 1.58 2.72 -19.09
N ALA A 380 2.14 1.51 -19.07
CA ALA A 380 2.91 1.00 -17.94
C ALA A 380 4.20 1.80 -17.69
N SER A 381 4.83 2.37 -18.73
CA SER A 381 6.01 3.22 -18.55
C SER A 381 5.63 4.61 -18.02
N ASP A 382 4.50 5.19 -18.42
CA ASP A 382 4.00 6.44 -17.83
C ASP A 382 3.71 6.26 -16.33
N LEU A 383 3.01 5.18 -15.96
CA LEU A 383 2.70 4.90 -14.55
C LEU A 383 3.94 4.66 -13.69
N TYR A 384 5.01 4.09 -14.29
CA TYR A 384 6.31 3.98 -13.64
C TYR A 384 6.86 5.37 -13.24
N THR A 385 6.80 6.35 -14.15
CA THR A 385 7.30 7.71 -13.86
C THR A 385 6.53 8.41 -12.74
N VAL A 386 5.25 8.09 -12.54
CA VAL A 386 4.44 8.58 -11.41
C VAL A 386 5.04 8.09 -10.08
N ALA A 387 5.32 6.79 -9.97
CA ALA A 387 5.92 6.24 -8.75
C ALA A 387 7.33 6.77 -8.50
N ARG A 388 8.15 6.93 -9.55
CA ARG A 388 9.47 7.58 -9.41
C ARG A 388 9.36 9.02 -8.90
N THR A 389 8.40 9.77 -9.41
CA THR A 389 8.12 11.13 -8.94
C THR A 389 7.68 11.14 -7.48
N LEU A 390 6.78 10.24 -7.07
CA LEU A 390 6.37 10.11 -5.67
C LEU A 390 7.53 9.74 -4.74
N ALA A 391 8.42 8.83 -5.17
CA ALA A 391 9.62 8.48 -4.41
C ALA A 391 10.55 9.69 -4.22
N VAL A 392 10.80 10.44 -5.30
CA VAL A 392 11.57 11.69 -5.24
C VAL A 392 10.94 12.66 -4.24
N LEU A 393 9.62 12.82 -4.23
CA LEU A 393 8.96 13.79 -3.35
C LEU A 393 8.97 13.40 -1.85
N THR A 394 8.93 12.11 -1.52
CA THR A 394 8.59 11.64 -0.15
C THR A 394 9.75 11.22 0.73
N PHE A 395 10.94 10.96 0.18
CA PHE A 395 12.16 10.71 0.97
C PHE A 395 13.39 11.22 0.21
N ASP A 396 14.58 11.16 0.83
CA ASP A 396 15.83 11.62 0.20
C ASP A 396 16.26 10.67 -0.94
N PHE A 397 15.57 10.82 -2.06
CA PHE A 397 15.79 10.08 -3.28
C PHE A 397 16.21 11.06 -4.36
N GLN A 398 17.47 10.96 -4.76
CA GLN A 398 18.03 11.80 -5.82
C GLN A 398 17.38 11.36 -7.14
N GLY A 399 16.41 12.11 -7.68
CA GLY A 399 15.71 11.69 -8.91
C GLY A 399 16.58 11.66 -10.17
N TYR A 400 17.61 12.50 -10.21
CA TYR A 400 18.61 12.56 -11.28
C TYR A 400 19.87 11.81 -10.86
N THR A 401 19.82 10.48 -10.88
CA THR A 401 20.84 9.63 -10.26
C THR A 401 21.19 8.43 -11.13
N ASN A 402 22.42 7.96 -10.99
CA ASN A 402 22.87 6.65 -11.47
C ASN A 402 22.80 5.57 -10.37
N VAL A 403 22.38 5.95 -9.16
CA VAL A 403 22.22 5.06 -8.01
C VAL A 403 20.73 4.77 -7.83
N PHE A 404 20.32 3.50 -7.83
CA PHE A 404 18.90 3.11 -7.85
C PHE A 404 18.16 3.59 -9.11
N VAL A 405 18.79 3.51 -10.29
CA VAL A 405 18.19 3.91 -11.57
C VAL A 405 16.85 3.21 -11.79
N ASP A 406 16.84 1.87 -11.66
CA ASP A 406 15.67 1.04 -11.94
C ASP A 406 15.11 0.33 -10.69
N SER A 407 15.49 0.79 -9.49
CA SER A 407 15.12 0.14 -8.23
C SER A 407 14.81 1.15 -7.13
N LEU A 408 14.24 0.65 -6.03
CA LEU A 408 14.01 1.41 -4.81
C LEU A 408 15.02 0.98 -3.71
N PRO A 409 15.36 1.89 -2.78
CA PRO A 409 16.19 1.56 -1.62
C PRO A 409 15.56 0.46 -0.75
N ASP A 410 16.37 -0.09 0.16
CA ASP A 410 15.91 -1.10 1.10
C ASP A 410 14.83 -0.52 2.05
N PRO A 411 13.70 -1.20 2.27
CA PRO A 411 12.63 -0.73 3.17
C PRO A 411 13.10 -0.45 4.59
N ASP A 412 14.09 -1.19 5.10
CA ASP A 412 14.58 -1.02 6.47
C ASP A 412 15.51 0.21 6.59
N SER A 413 15.91 0.81 5.46
CA SER A 413 16.71 2.05 5.43
C SER A 413 15.88 3.34 5.33
N ILE A 414 14.59 3.24 5.02
CA ILE A 414 13.72 4.40 4.77
C ILE A 414 12.54 4.39 5.76
N ASP A 415 12.49 5.37 6.66
CA ASP A 415 11.44 5.50 7.69
C ASP A 415 10.02 5.53 7.08
N VAL A 416 9.85 6.23 5.95
CA VAL A 416 8.58 6.29 5.22
C VAL A 416 8.07 4.90 4.83
N PHE A 417 8.96 4.00 4.41
CA PHE A 417 8.58 2.64 4.01
C PHE A 417 8.20 1.77 5.20
N GLN A 418 8.88 1.95 6.34
CA GLN A 418 8.55 1.24 7.58
C GLN A 418 7.22 1.71 8.16
N ARG A 419 6.95 3.01 8.08
CA ARG A 419 5.74 3.64 8.62
C ARG A 419 4.50 3.38 7.76
N TYR A 420 4.65 3.41 6.44
CA TYR A 420 3.54 3.29 5.48
C TYR A 420 3.79 2.14 4.50
N GLU A 421 3.51 0.91 4.96
CA GLU A 421 3.74 -0.30 4.16
C GLU A 421 2.93 -0.32 2.86
N SER A 422 1.67 0.16 2.88
CA SER A 422 0.83 0.26 1.69
C SER A 422 1.44 1.19 0.63
N PHE A 423 2.00 2.32 1.05
CA PHE A 423 2.70 3.24 0.16
C PHE A 423 3.97 2.62 -0.43
N TYR A 424 4.75 1.90 0.38
CA TYR A 424 5.91 1.16 -0.11
C TYR A 424 5.51 0.11 -1.17
N ARG A 425 4.51 -0.73 -0.88
CA ARG A 425 4.01 -1.75 -1.84
C ARG A 425 3.46 -1.12 -3.12
N PHE A 426 2.78 0.02 -3.00
CA PHE A 426 2.35 0.81 -4.16
C PHE A 426 3.51 1.22 -5.06
N LEU A 427 4.58 1.76 -4.48
CA LEU A 427 5.77 2.14 -5.25
C LEU A 427 6.46 0.92 -5.88
N VAL A 428 6.56 -0.20 -5.14
CA VAL A 428 7.14 -1.44 -5.67
C VAL A 428 6.34 -1.96 -6.86
N ARG A 429 5.00 -2.03 -6.75
CA ARG A 429 4.14 -2.49 -7.85
C ARG A 429 4.27 -1.59 -9.08
N ALA A 430 4.21 -0.27 -8.90
CA ALA A 430 4.34 0.66 -10.02
C ALA A 430 5.74 0.69 -10.64
N THR A 431 6.78 0.27 -9.90
CA THR A 431 8.16 0.21 -10.39
C THR A 431 8.65 -1.20 -10.71
N ASP A 432 7.73 -2.18 -10.86
CA ASP A 432 8.10 -3.55 -11.20
C ASP A 432 8.86 -3.57 -12.55
N PRO A 433 10.00 -4.27 -12.66
CA PRO A 433 10.73 -4.39 -13.93
C PRO A 433 9.89 -5.00 -15.07
N ASP A 434 8.94 -5.87 -14.74
CA ASP A 434 7.98 -6.43 -15.70
C ASP A 434 6.77 -5.48 -15.83
N PRO A 435 6.58 -4.80 -16.98
CA PRO A 435 5.49 -3.85 -17.16
C PRO A 435 4.11 -4.50 -17.01
N ALA A 436 3.97 -5.81 -17.24
CA ALA A 436 2.70 -6.53 -17.08
C ALA A 436 2.26 -6.72 -15.62
N ARG A 437 3.14 -6.43 -14.64
CA ARG A 437 2.87 -6.54 -13.20
C ARG A 437 2.51 -5.20 -12.55
N ARG A 438 2.72 -4.10 -13.27
CA ARG A 438 2.36 -2.76 -12.82
C ARG A 438 0.84 -2.58 -12.82
N PHE A 439 0.37 -1.39 -12.49
CA PHE A 439 -1.03 -1.03 -12.64
C PHE A 439 -1.42 -1.04 -14.13
N ALA A 440 -2.62 -1.55 -14.45
CA ALA A 440 -3.06 -1.72 -15.84
C ALA A 440 -3.57 -0.41 -16.46
N SER A 441 -3.96 0.56 -15.63
CA SER A 441 -4.44 1.88 -16.05
C SER A 441 -4.15 2.94 -15.00
N ALA A 442 -4.20 4.22 -15.41
CA ALA A 442 -4.14 5.35 -14.49
C ALA A 442 -5.31 5.37 -13.49
N GLU A 443 -6.49 4.90 -13.91
CA GLU A 443 -7.68 4.75 -13.07
C GLU A 443 -7.42 3.75 -11.93
N GLU A 444 -6.93 2.54 -12.25
CA GLU A 444 -6.60 1.53 -11.24
C GLU A 444 -5.53 2.05 -10.25
N MET A 445 -4.49 2.70 -10.79
CA MET A 445 -3.43 3.29 -9.96
C MET A 445 -3.98 4.39 -9.05
N SER A 446 -4.92 5.20 -9.54
CA SER A 446 -5.57 6.28 -8.79
C SER A 446 -6.44 5.75 -7.65
N GLU A 447 -7.24 4.69 -7.91
CA GLU A 447 -8.04 4.03 -6.89
C GLU A 447 -7.16 3.48 -5.75
N GLN A 448 -6.08 2.78 -6.11
CA GLN A 448 -5.15 2.22 -5.12
C GLN A 448 -4.38 3.30 -4.37
N LEU A 449 -3.92 4.37 -5.05
CA LEU A 449 -3.27 5.51 -4.41
C LEU A 449 -4.22 6.26 -3.46
N THR A 450 -5.51 6.33 -3.80
CA THR A 450 -6.55 6.91 -2.93
C THR A 450 -6.75 6.08 -1.66
N GLY A 451 -6.76 4.73 -1.78
CA GLY A 451 -6.79 3.83 -0.63
C GLY A 451 -5.56 4.00 0.28
N VAL A 452 -4.37 4.09 -0.30
CA VAL A 452 -3.12 4.39 0.41
C VAL A 452 -3.20 5.75 1.11
N LEU A 453 -3.67 6.80 0.41
CA LEU A 453 -3.81 8.14 0.98
C LEU A 453 -4.75 8.16 2.20
N ARG A 454 -5.88 7.46 2.12
CA ARG A 454 -6.82 7.33 3.24
C ARG A 454 -6.17 6.69 4.46
N GLU A 455 -5.40 5.62 4.26
CA GLU A 455 -4.64 4.96 5.32
C GLU A 455 -3.61 5.91 5.96
N VAL A 456 -2.80 6.60 5.15
CA VAL A 456 -1.80 7.57 5.62
C VAL A 456 -2.46 8.67 6.46
N VAL A 457 -3.53 9.29 5.94
CA VAL A 457 -4.24 10.37 6.64
C VAL A 457 -4.91 9.86 7.91
N ALA A 458 -5.48 8.65 7.90
CA ALA A 458 -6.10 8.05 9.07
C ALA A 458 -5.07 7.81 10.18
N LEU A 459 -3.90 7.26 9.84
CA LEU A 459 -2.80 7.03 10.78
C LEU A 459 -2.26 8.33 11.37
N GLN A 460 -2.13 9.39 10.58
CA GLN A 460 -1.62 10.68 11.03
C GLN A 460 -2.62 11.45 11.91
N THR A 461 -3.90 11.47 11.51
CA THR A 461 -4.92 12.29 12.18
C THR A 461 -5.66 11.56 13.29
N GLY A 462 -5.53 10.22 13.36
CA GLY A 462 -6.32 9.36 14.24
C GLY A 462 -7.81 9.33 13.88
N ARG A 463 -8.20 9.86 12.71
CA ARG A 463 -9.58 9.92 12.23
C ARG A 463 -9.77 8.97 11.05
N PRO A 464 -10.70 8.00 11.13
CA PRO A 464 -10.92 7.07 10.04
C PRO A 464 -11.43 7.74 8.76
N ARG A 465 -11.09 7.14 7.62
CA ARG A 465 -11.41 7.61 6.26
C ARG A 465 -12.05 6.47 5.44
N PRO A 466 -13.26 6.02 5.83
CA PRO A 466 -13.89 4.83 5.25
C PRO A 466 -14.28 5.03 3.78
N THR A 467 -14.35 3.94 3.03
CA THR A 467 -14.82 3.93 1.64
C THR A 467 -15.39 2.58 1.25
N LEU A 468 -16.28 2.60 0.26
CA LEU A 468 -16.65 1.35 -0.40
C LEU A 468 -15.53 0.94 -1.36
N SER A 469 -15.15 -0.32 -1.29
CA SER A 469 -14.20 -0.94 -2.22
C SER A 469 -14.87 -1.22 -3.57
N THR A 470 -14.12 -0.97 -4.65
CA THR A 470 -14.47 -1.32 -6.05
C THR A 470 -14.13 -2.77 -6.37
N LEU A 471 -13.26 -3.42 -5.58
CA LEU A 471 -12.79 -4.79 -5.79
C LEU A 471 -13.45 -5.80 -4.86
N PHE A 472 -13.82 -5.40 -3.64
CA PHE A 472 -14.40 -6.27 -2.63
C PHE A 472 -15.80 -5.79 -2.20
N ALA A 473 -16.67 -6.77 -1.91
CA ALA A 473 -17.93 -6.52 -1.23
C ALA A 473 -17.67 -6.08 0.22
N PRO A 474 -18.61 -5.34 0.85
CA PRO A 474 -18.54 -5.03 2.28
C PRO A 474 -18.44 -6.29 3.14
N GLU A 475 -17.97 -6.13 4.39
CA GLU A 475 -17.95 -7.21 5.35
C GLU A 475 -19.39 -7.73 5.61
N GLY A 476 -19.65 -8.97 5.20
CA GLY A 476 -20.98 -9.59 5.33
C GLY A 476 -21.21 -10.29 6.68
N ARG A 477 -20.14 -10.66 7.39
CA ARG A 477 -20.20 -11.39 8.67
C ARG A 477 -19.03 -10.97 9.55
N VAL A 478 -19.28 -10.76 10.84
CA VAL A 478 -18.24 -10.49 11.84
C VAL A 478 -17.98 -11.74 12.67
N VAL A 479 -16.70 -12.11 12.82
CA VAL A 479 -16.29 -13.27 13.63
C VAL A 479 -16.13 -12.96 15.11
N ASP A 480 -16.40 -13.97 15.93
CA ASP A 480 -16.06 -14.03 17.34
C ASP A 480 -16.51 -12.83 18.20
N THR A 481 -17.70 -12.32 17.91
CA THR A 481 -18.32 -11.22 18.66
C THR A 481 -18.55 -11.54 20.15
N LEU A 482 -18.47 -12.82 20.54
CA LEU A 482 -18.58 -13.25 21.93
C LEU A 482 -17.28 -13.05 22.73
N LEU A 483 -16.11 -13.21 22.08
CA LEU A 483 -14.73 -13.19 22.61
C LEU A 483 -14.40 -14.14 23.78
N PHE A 484 -15.35 -14.36 24.67
CA PHE A 484 -15.26 -15.21 25.83
C PHE A 484 -16.44 -16.18 25.85
N ALA A 485 -16.19 -17.45 26.19
CA ALA A 485 -17.23 -18.46 26.34
C ALA A 485 -18.28 -18.05 27.38
N ASP A 486 -19.57 -18.35 27.17
CA ASP A 486 -20.57 -18.09 28.21
C ASP A 486 -20.35 -19.02 29.42
N ALA A 487 -20.33 -18.46 30.63
CA ALA A 487 -20.13 -19.23 31.87
C ALA A 487 -21.16 -20.36 32.06
N ALA A 488 -22.35 -20.22 31.46
CA ALA A 488 -23.40 -21.25 31.47
C ALA A 488 -23.08 -22.47 30.57
N GLN A 489 -22.27 -22.33 29.53
CA GLN A 489 -21.81 -23.47 28.72
C GLN A 489 -20.69 -24.25 29.42
N VAL A 490 -19.88 -23.57 30.23
CA VAL A 490 -18.80 -24.19 31.04
C VAL A 490 -19.35 -24.86 32.31
N ALA A 491 -20.51 -24.43 32.81
CA ALA A 491 -21.18 -24.98 33.99
C ALA A 491 -21.73 -26.42 33.85
N ARG A 492 -21.44 -27.13 32.75
CA ARG A 492 -21.71 -28.57 32.63
C ARG A 492 -20.66 -29.44 33.33
N GLU A 493 -19.52 -28.89 33.77
CA GLU A 493 -18.57 -29.59 34.64
C GLU A 493 -18.75 -29.20 36.13
N PRO A 494 -18.78 -30.18 37.07
CA PRO A 494 -19.17 -29.93 38.45
C PRO A 494 -18.06 -29.33 39.35
N ALA A 495 -16.97 -28.79 38.80
CA ALA A 495 -15.93 -28.13 39.59
C ALA A 495 -15.28 -26.96 38.82
N GLY A 496 -15.55 -25.70 39.24
CA GLY A 496 -14.65 -24.57 38.94
C GLY A 496 -15.19 -23.35 38.16
N GLY A 497 -16.48 -23.23 37.86
CA GLY A 497 -17.03 -22.13 37.03
C GLY A 497 -18.01 -21.18 37.73
N GLY A 498 -17.82 -20.86 39.01
CA GLY A 498 -18.71 -19.94 39.75
C GLY A 498 -18.42 -18.47 39.44
N VAL A 499 -19.45 -17.62 39.43
CA VAL A 499 -19.33 -16.17 39.21
C VAL A 499 -18.60 -15.43 40.34
N SER A 500 -18.49 -16.05 41.52
CA SER A 500 -17.62 -15.66 42.62
C SER A 500 -16.95 -16.91 43.18
N SER A 501 -15.62 -16.91 43.19
CA SER A 501 -14.75 -18.00 43.63
C SER A 501 -14.56 -18.05 45.14
N LEU A 502 -14.61 -16.89 45.82
CA LEU A 502 -14.41 -16.75 47.26
C LEU A 502 -15.71 -16.61 48.05
N GLY A 503 -16.79 -16.16 47.41
CA GLY A 503 -18.06 -15.80 48.07
C GLY A 503 -19.10 -16.92 48.16
N ALA A 504 -18.92 -18.02 47.42
CA ALA A 504 -19.90 -19.12 47.34
C ALA A 504 -19.88 -20.00 48.59
N ARG A 505 -21.04 -20.20 49.23
CA ARG A 505 -21.19 -21.10 50.38
C ARG A 505 -21.45 -22.53 49.94
N ALA A 506 -20.80 -23.49 50.61
CA ALA A 506 -21.10 -24.92 50.45
C ALA A 506 -22.50 -25.25 51.03
N LEU A 507 -23.34 -25.92 50.25
CA LEU A 507 -24.59 -26.49 50.74
C LEU A 507 -24.27 -27.71 51.61
N VAL A 508 -24.60 -27.67 52.89
CA VAL A 508 -24.60 -28.85 53.76
C VAL A 508 -25.74 -29.76 53.28
N ARG A 509 -25.40 -30.80 52.49
CA ARG A 509 -26.37 -31.84 52.09
C ARG A 509 -26.73 -32.70 53.31
N GLY A 510 -27.91 -32.44 53.86
CA GLY A 510 -28.51 -33.28 54.90
C GLY A 510 -29.17 -34.54 54.33
N LYS A 511 -28.60 -35.70 54.66
CA LYS A 511 -29.18 -37.06 54.79
C LYS A 511 -29.66 -37.85 53.55
N ARG A 512 -29.08 -39.07 53.51
CA ARG A 512 -29.60 -40.41 53.12
C ARG A 512 -29.66 -40.76 51.63
N ASP A 513 -28.63 -41.48 51.19
CA ASP A 513 -28.86 -42.70 50.39
C ASP A 513 -27.92 -43.83 50.84
N LYS A 514 -28.53 -44.99 51.10
CA LYS A 514 -27.88 -46.24 51.46
C LYS A 514 -27.35 -46.90 50.19
N LEU A 515 -26.07 -47.30 50.18
CA LEU A 515 -25.55 -48.30 49.24
C LEU A 515 -25.31 -49.62 50.00
N PRO A 516 -25.66 -50.79 49.42
CA PRO A 516 -25.53 -52.06 50.11
C PRO A 516 -24.10 -52.60 50.06
N ALA A 517 -23.71 -53.23 51.15
CA ALA A 517 -22.41 -53.87 51.36
C ALA A 517 -22.28 -55.18 50.57
N LYS A 518 -21.08 -55.42 50.03
CA LYS A 518 -20.54 -56.78 49.83
C LYS A 518 -19.17 -56.89 50.51
N GLN A 519 -19.19 -57.65 51.60
CA GLN A 519 -18.12 -58.39 52.27
C GLN A 519 -17.37 -59.32 51.28
N LEU A 520 -16.12 -59.78 51.41
CA LEU A 520 -15.08 -60.03 52.45
C LEU A 520 -13.82 -60.56 51.65
N PRO A 521 -12.68 -61.02 52.24
CA PRO A 521 -12.10 -60.86 53.58
C PRO A 521 -10.61 -60.42 53.60
N ALA A 522 -10.13 -60.23 54.83
CA ALA A 522 -8.81 -59.80 55.29
C ALA A 522 -7.73 -60.91 55.36
N ALA A 523 -6.44 -60.54 55.35
CA ALA A 523 -5.47 -60.76 56.45
C ALA A 523 -4.03 -60.30 56.07
N LEU A 524 -3.40 -59.64 57.04
CA LEU A 524 -2.01 -59.11 57.16
C LEU A 524 -1.00 -60.21 57.59
N PRO A 525 0.27 -59.92 58.01
CA PRO A 525 1.38 -59.10 57.44
C PRO A 525 2.78 -59.78 57.56
N ALA A 526 3.84 -59.21 56.97
CA ALA A 526 5.25 -59.35 57.42
C ALA A 526 6.12 -58.28 56.74
N GLN A 527 6.60 -57.26 57.46
CA GLN A 527 7.85 -57.15 58.23
C GLN A 527 9.03 -56.52 57.45
N LEU A 528 9.61 -55.52 58.12
CA LEU A 528 10.76 -54.68 57.77
C LEU A 528 12.09 -55.35 58.10
N THR A 529 13.10 -55.18 57.26
CA THR A 529 14.55 -54.95 57.54
C THR A 529 15.21 -54.66 56.17
N GLY A 530 16.15 -53.74 55.92
CA GLY A 530 17.18 -53.11 56.74
C GLY A 530 18.55 -53.49 56.16
N GLY A 531 19.30 -52.57 55.53
CA GLY A 531 20.75 -52.72 55.27
C GLY A 531 21.25 -52.34 53.87
N ALA A 532 22.13 -51.34 53.80
CA ALA A 532 22.83 -50.79 52.63
C ALA A 532 24.23 -51.47 52.41
N PRO A 533 25.22 -50.89 51.68
CA PRO A 533 25.37 -50.76 50.22
C PRO A 533 26.76 -51.29 49.71
N ALA A 534 27.07 -51.02 48.42
CA ALA A 534 28.40 -50.83 47.77
C ALA A 534 28.69 -51.77 46.54
N PRO A 535 29.70 -51.46 45.68
CA PRO A 535 29.53 -50.56 44.53
C PRO A 535 30.09 -51.11 43.20
N GLY A 536 29.73 -50.44 42.10
CA GLY A 536 30.57 -50.37 40.89
C GLY A 536 30.25 -51.39 39.79
N GLN A 537 29.60 -50.92 38.73
CA GLN A 537 29.88 -51.30 37.33
C GLN A 537 29.01 -50.46 36.38
N LEU A 538 29.67 -49.75 35.46
CA LEU A 538 29.08 -49.06 34.31
C LEU A 538 28.68 -50.08 33.23
N PRO A 539 27.53 -49.93 32.56
CA PRO A 539 27.24 -50.63 31.30
C PRO A 539 27.26 -49.71 30.05
N PRO A 540 27.33 -50.30 28.84
CA PRO A 540 27.90 -49.74 27.60
C PRO A 540 26.86 -49.00 26.71
N PRO A 541 27.28 -48.34 25.59
CA PRO A 541 26.36 -47.59 24.74
C PRO A 541 25.48 -48.51 23.88
N PRO A 542 24.24 -48.10 23.54
CA PRO A 542 23.32 -48.91 22.74
C PRO A 542 23.55 -48.80 21.22
N PRO A 543 23.04 -49.78 20.44
CA PRO A 543 23.38 -50.00 19.03
C PRO A 543 22.56 -49.17 18.03
N GLN A 544 23.10 -48.98 16.82
CA GLN A 544 22.44 -48.33 15.69
C GLN A 544 21.43 -49.27 15.02
N GLY A 545 20.19 -48.78 14.83
CA GLY A 545 19.13 -49.41 14.04
C GLY A 545 18.74 -48.58 12.78
N PRO A 546 17.99 -49.15 11.81
CA PRO A 546 17.83 -48.68 10.43
C PRO A 546 16.80 -47.54 10.25
N PRO A 547 16.70 -46.88 9.06
CA PRO A 547 16.08 -45.57 8.93
C PRO A 547 14.54 -45.63 8.89
N GLY A 548 13.89 -44.79 9.69
CA GLY A 548 12.43 -44.64 9.78
C GLY A 548 11.93 -43.29 9.27
N HIS A 549 10.70 -43.31 8.77
CA HIS A 549 9.75 -42.26 8.35
C HIS A 549 9.98 -40.79 8.77
N PRO A 550 9.52 -39.82 7.94
CA PRO A 550 9.74 -38.39 8.20
C PRO A 550 9.04 -37.95 9.50
N ALA A 551 9.81 -37.26 10.33
CA ALA A 551 9.42 -36.78 11.65
C ALA A 551 8.30 -35.73 11.58
N GLN A 552 7.29 -35.90 12.44
CA GLN A 552 6.36 -34.84 12.82
C GLN A 552 7.15 -33.66 13.43
N PRO A 553 6.77 -32.40 13.15
CA PRO A 553 7.47 -31.25 13.72
C PRO A 553 7.31 -31.23 15.24
N GLN A 554 8.45 -31.19 15.93
CA GLN A 554 8.55 -31.09 17.38
C GLN A 554 7.89 -29.78 17.85
N GLN A 555 6.74 -29.90 18.52
CA GLN A 555 6.14 -28.83 19.28
C GLN A 555 7.12 -28.41 20.40
N GLN A 556 7.43 -27.11 20.47
CA GLN A 556 8.11 -26.54 21.63
C GLN A 556 7.30 -26.85 22.90
N PRO A 557 7.96 -27.09 24.06
CA PRO A 557 7.24 -27.40 25.29
C PRO A 557 6.44 -26.18 25.74
N ARG A 558 5.11 -26.29 25.68
CA ARG A 558 4.18 -25.36 26.35
C ARG A 558 4.53 -25.31 27.84
N VAL A 559 4.71 -24.12 28.39
CA VAL A 559 4.74 -23.91 29.84
C VAL A 559 3.36 -24.35 30.39
N PRO A 560 3.27 -25.37 31.26
CA PRO A 560 1.98 -25.84 31.75
C PRO A 560 1.44 -24.86 32.80
N GLY A 561 0.35 -24.16 32.50
CA GLY A 561 -0.37 -23.37 33.53
C GLY A 561 -1.22 -22.17 33.09
N GLN A 562 -1.17 -21.73 31.82
CA GLN A 562 -2.03 -20.63 31.36
C GLN A 562 -3.31 -21.18 30.70
N ILE A 563 -4.44 -21.06 31.39
CA ILE A 563 -5.77 -21.27 30.81
C ILE A 563 -5.99 -20.18 29.76
N ALA A 564 -6.41 -20.56 28.54
CA ALA A 564 -6.60 -19.62 27.43
C ALA A 564 -7.51 -18.43 27.83
N VAL A 565 -7.02 -17.21 27.56
CA VAL A 565 -7.63 -15.94 28.00
C VAL A 565 -8.93 -15.60 27.25
N THR A 566 -9.05 -16.11 26.02
CA THR A 566 -10.16 -15.89 25.09
C THR A 566 -10.49 -17.19 24.36
N LEU A 567 -11.63 -17.23 23.67
CA LEU A 567 -11.88 -18.30 22.69
C LEU A 567 -10.77 -18.24 21.62
N GLU A 568 -10.17 -19.38 21.27
CA GLU A 568 -9.27 -19.45 20.11
C GLU A 568 -10.05 -19.11 18.84
N LEU A 569 -9.46 -18.32 17.94
CA LEU A 569 -10.07 -17.94 16.68
C LEU A 569 -10.33 -19.19 15.83
N ASP A 570 -11.59 -19.42 15.46
CA ASP A 570 -11.92 -20.44 14.46
C ASP A 570 -11.49 -19.95 13.08
N GLY A 571 -10.32 -20.41 12.63
CA GLY A 571 -9.76 -20.05 11.33
C GLY A 571 -10.69 -20.33 10.15
N ARG A 572 -11.58 -21.33 10.24
CA ARG A 572 -12.55 -21.63 9.19
C ARG A 572 -13.66 -20.59 9.15
N ALA A 573 -14.25 -20.30 10.31
CA ALA A 573 -15.27 -19.26 10.42
C ALA A 573 -14.71 -17.88 10.02
N ALA A 574 -13.46 -17.60 10.40
CA ALA A 574 -12.73 -16.39 10.02
C ALA A 574 -12.54 -16.28 8.51
N ALA A 575 -12.09 -17.35 7.85
CA ALA A 575 -11.94 -17.39 6.39
C ALA A 575 -13.27 -17.08 5.68
N LEU A 576 -14.36 -17.71 6.13
CA LEU A 576 -15.69 -17.52 5.52
C LEU A 576 -16.29 -16.14 5.82
N ALA A 577 -15.81 -15.42 6.83
CA ALA A 577 -16.25 -14.06 7.12
C ALA A 577 -15.50 -12.99 6.31
N LEU A 578 -14.37 -13.33 5.68
CA LEU A 578 -13.59 -12.38 4.90
C LEU A 578 -14.42 -11.80 3.73
N PRO A 579 -14.15 -10.54 3.33
CA PRO A 579 -14.78 -9.91 2.18
C PRO A 579 -14.67 -10.76 0.92
N VAL A 580 -15.72 -10.73 0.10
CA VAL A 580 -15.78 -11.49 -1.16
C VAL A 580 -15.41 -10.56 -2.32
N PRO A 581 -14.58 -10.98 -3.29
CA PRO A 581 -14.35 -10.24 -4.52
C PRO A 581 -15.68 -9.90 -5.21
N ARG A 582 -15.79 -8.68 -5.74
CA ARG A 582 -16.95 -8.26 -6.53
C ARG A 582 -16.96 -9.01 -7.86
N VAL A 583 -18.17 -9.32 -8.30
CA VAL A 583 -18.42 -9.93 -9.60
C VAL A 583 -18.12 -8.89 -10.69
N ASP A 584 -17.36 -9.30 -11.70
CA ASP A 584 -17.12 -8.51 -12.90
C ASP A 584 -18.43 -8.22 -13.63
N ALA A 585 -18.73 -6.93 -13.85
CA ALA A 585 -19.94 -6.50 -14.53
C ALA A 585 -19.99 -6.94 -16.01
N GLY A 586 -18.84 -7.25 -16.62
CA GLY A 586 -18.74 -7.77 -17.98
C GLY A 586 -18.99 -9.28 -18.11
N ASP A 587 -19.12 -10.02 -16.99
CA ASP A 587 -19.36 -11.46 -17.02
C ASP A 587 -20.80 -11.77 -17.48
N PRO A 588 -21.01 -12.78 -18.36
CA PRO A 588 -22.35 -13.13 -18.85
C PRO A 588 -23.32 -13.57 -17.74
N ASN A 589 -22.81 -14.01 -16.59
CA ASN A 589 -23.59 -14.41 -15.43
C ASN A 589 -23.76 -13.28 -14.39
N ALA A 590 -23.21 -12.08 -14.61
CA ALA A 590 -23.21 -11.00 -13.60
C ALA A 590 -24.62 -10.68 -13.06
N GLY A 591 -25.60 -10.49 -13.95
CA GLY A 591 -26.99 -10.22 -13.57
C GLY A 591 -27.66 -11.40 -12.85
N PHE A 592 -27.36 -12.63 -13.27
CA PHE A 592 -27.85 -13.85 -12.61
C PHE A 592 -27.29 -13.99 -11.19
N LEU A 593 -25.97 -13.80 -11.04
CA LEU A 593 -25.28 -13.89 -9.75
C LEU A 593 -25.75 -12.80 -8.76
N ALA A 594 -26.05 -11.59 -9.26
CA ALA A 594 -26.63 -10.52 -8.43
C ALA A 594 -27.98 -10.93 -7.81
N GLY A 595 -28.80 -11.72 -8.52
CA GLY A 595 -30.06 -12.26 -8.01
C GLY A 595 -29.92 -13.28 -6.87
N LEU A 596 -28.73 -13.86 -6.70
CA LEU A 596 -28.43 -14.89 -5.69
C LEU A 596 -27.76 -14.33 -4.42
N LEU A 597 -27.62 -13.01 -4.28
CA LEU A 597 -26.95 -12.39 -3.13
C LEU A 597 -27.69 -12.61 -1.81
N ALA A 598 -29.02 -12.73 -1.85
CA ALA A 598 -29.87 -12.92 -0.66
C ALA A 598 -30.18 -14.40 -0.36
N SER A 599 -29.76 -15.32 -1.21
CA SER A 599 -30.07 -16.76 -1.07
C SER A 599 -29.23 -17.42 0.01
N ALA A 600 -29.79 -18.43 0.69
CA ALA A 600 -29.06 -19.21 1.67
C ALA A 600 -27.95 -20.05 1.00
N PRO A 601 -26.79 -20.30 1.64
CA PRO A 601 -25.68 -21.03 1.03
C PRO A 601 -26.03 -22.41 0.44
N ALA A 602 -26.95 -23.14 1.08
CA ALA A 602 -27.41 -24.44 0.59
C ALA A 602 -28.24 -24.34 -0.70
N GLU A 603 -29.00 -23.24 -0.87
CA GLU A 603 -29.82 -22.99 -2.07
C GLU A 603 -28.98 -22.46 -3.22
N VAL A 604 -27.91 -21.71 -2.92
CA VAL A 604 -26.99 -21.16 -3.91
C VAL A 604 -26.38 -22.27 -4.77
N SER A 605 -25.89 -23.36 -4.17
CA SER A 605 -25.28 -24.47 -4.92
C SER A 605 -26.24 -25.10 -5.94
N ALA A 606 -27.52 -25.24 -5.60
CA ALA A 606 -28.53 -25.76 -6.50
C ALA A 606 -28.89 -24.73 -7.59
N ALA A 607 -29.04 -23.45 -7.23
CA ALA A 607 -29.37 -22.39 -8.16
C ALA A 607 -28.29 -22.19 -9.23
N LEU A 608 -27.00 -22.32 -8.88
CA LEU A 608 -25.88 -22.16 -9.83
C LEU A 608 -25.89 -23.20 -10.96
N GLN A 609 -26.62 -24.31 -10.83
CA GLN A 609 -26.80 -25.27 -11.93
C GLN A 609 -27.68 -24.74 -13.07
N ALA A 610 -28.51 -23.73 -12.80
CA ALA A 610 -29.35 -23.06 -13.78
C ALA A 610 -28.65 -21.86 -14.46
N ALA A 611 -27.35 -21.69 -14.26
CA ALA A 611 -26.60 -20.57 -14.81
C ALA A 611 -26.61 -20.60 -16.37
N PRO A 612 -26.80 -19.44 -17.02
CA PRO A 612 -26.89 -19.35 -18.48
C PRO A 612 -25.67 -19.87 -19.27
N SER A 613 -24.46 -19.64 -18.76
CA SER A 613 -23.23 -20.00 -19.47
C SER A 613 -22.08 -20.32 -18.50
N PRO A 614 -21.10 -21.14 -18.90
CA PRO A 614 -19.88 -21.31 -18.11
C PRO A 614 -19.05 -20.03 -18.12
N SER A 615 -18.63 -19.56 -16.94
CA SER A 615 -17.73 -18.41 -16.80
C SER A 615 -16.82 -18.54 -15.59
N LEU A 616 -15.78 -17.70 -15.51
CA LEU A 616 -14.89 -17.65 -14.34
C LEU A 616 -15.69 -17.27 -13.08
N GLU A 617 -16.54 -16.25 -13.15
CA GLU A 617 -17.34 -15.80 -12.01
C GLU A 617 -18.28 -16.88 -11.48
N LEU A 618 -18.89 -17.65 -12.39
CA LEU A 618 -19.72 -18.80 -12.02
C LEU A 618 -18.90 -19.85 -11.24
N LYS A 619 -17.72 -20.23 -11.75
CA LYS A 619 -16.83 -21.21 -11.09
C LYS A 619 -16.37 -20.71 -9.72
N LEU A 620 -16.00 -19.43 -9.59
CA LEU A 620 -15.61 -18.82 -8.32
C LEU A 620 -16.78 -18.81 -7.31
N ARG A 621 -18.00 -18.50 -7.76
CA ARG A 621 -19.19 -18.54 -6.91
C ARG A 621 -19.54 -19.97 -6.47
N GLN A 622 -19.34 -20.97 -7.32
CA GLN A 622 -19.50 -22.39 -6.96
C GLN A 622 -18.51 -22.80 -5.87
N ILE A 623 -17.23 -22.45 -6.01
CA ILE A 623 -16.20 -22.68 -4.99
C ILE A 623 -16.61 -22.05 -3.67
N ARG A 624 -17.08 -20.79 -3.70
CA ARG A 624 -17.57 -20.12 -2.50
C ARG A 624 -18.70 -20.88 -1.82
N ALA A 625 -19.69 -21.33 -2.59
CA ALA A 625 -20.83 -22.07 -2.06
C ALA A 625 -20.42 -23.41 -1.45
N TRP A 626 -19.48 -24.15 -2.05
CA TRP A 626 -18.95 -25.38 -1.46
C TRP A 626 -18.22 -25.10 -0.14
N LEU A 627 -17.39 -24.05 -0.07
CA LEU A 627 -16.73 -23.64 1.17
C LEU A 627 -17.73 -23.27 2.27
N ASP A 628 -18.78 -22.51 1.95
CA ASP A 628 -19.83 -22.12 2.91
C ASP A 628 -20.64 -23.34 3.41
N ASN A 629 -20.83 -24.36 2.57
CA ASN A 629 -21.51 -25.61 2.93
C ASN A 629 -20.59 -26.65 3.60
N GLY A 630 -19.29 -26.36 3.73
CA GLY A 630 -18.30 -27.24 4.37
C GLY A 630 -17.75 -28.36 3.46
N ASP A 631 -18.00 -28.32 2.15
CA ASP A 631 -17.43 -29.25 1.17
C ASP A 631 -16.06 -28.76 0.67
N TYR A 632 -15.07 -28.81 1.56
CA TYR A 632 -13.72 -28.29 1.31
C TYR A 632 -12.95 -29.08 0.25
N PHE A 633 -13.25 -30.38 0.11
CA PHE A 633 -12.55 -31.24 -0.84
C PHE A 633 -12.91 -30.87 -2.28
N THR A 634 -14.20 -30.77 -2.59
CA THR A 634 -14.69 -30.39 -3.92
C THR A 634 -14.23 -28.98 -4.28
N ALA A 635 -14.28 -28.04 -3.32
CA ALA A 635 -13.76 -26.69 -3.51
C ALA A 635 -12.27 -26.66 -3.87
N ALA A 636 -11.43 -27.42 -3.16
CA ALA A 636 -9.99 -27.47 -3.42
C ALA A 636 -9.66 -28.14 -4.77
N GLU A 637 -10.42 -29.14 -5.19
CA GLU A 637 -10.23 -29.79 -6.49
C GLU A 637 -10.60 -28.86 -7.65
N ALA A 638 -11.77 -28.22 -7.57
CA ALA A 638 -12.21 -27.25 -8.58
C ALA A 638 -11.24 -26.07 -8.69
N LEU A 639 -10.70 -25.60 -7.56
CA LEU A 639 -9.74 -24.50 -7.54
C LEU A 639 -8.42 -24.85 -8.25
N ARG A 640 -7.88 -26.07 -8.08
CA ARG A 640 -6.67 -26.51 -8.80
C ARG A 640 -6.86 -26.48 -10.32
N GLY A 641 -8.06 -26.80 -10.79
CA GLY A 641 -8.44 -26.65 -12.20
C GLY A 641 -8.37 -25.20 -12.64
N LEU A 642 -8.97 -24.29 -11.87
CA LEU A 642 -8.95 -22.84 -12.14
C LEU A 642 -7.54 -22.24 -12.11
N GLU A 643 -6.68 -22.65 -11.17
CA GLU A 643 -5.29 -22.17 -11.10
C GLU A 643 -4.48 -22.50 -12.36
N SER A 644 -4.83 -23.59 -13.05
CA SER A 644 -4.18 -23.97 -14.30
C SER A 644 -4.71 -23.19 -15.50
N GLU A 645 -6.00 -22.82 -15.47
CA GLU A 645 -6.70 -22.10 -16.54
C GLU A 645 -6.46 -20.57 -16.46
N TYR A 646 -6.40 -20.02 -15.24
CA TYR A 646 -6.27 -18.59 -14.94
C TYR A 646 -5.18 -18.33 -13.87
N PRO A 647 -3.91 -18.63 -14.14
CA PRO A 647 -2.84 -18.57 -13.15
C PRO A 647 -2.54 -17.16 -12.61
N ASP A 648 -2.85 -16.12 -13.41
CA ASP A 648 -2.56 -14.73 -13.07
C ASP A 648 -3.78 -13.97 -12.50
N ASP A 649 -4.97 -14.57 -12.46
CA ASP A 649 -6.18 -13.89 -11.97
C ASP A 649 -6.15 -13.78 -10.44
N TRP A 650 -6.20 -12.55 -9.95
CA TRP A 650 -6.11 -12.24 -8.54
C TRP A 650 -7.22 -12.87 -7.69
N ARG A 651 -8.42 -13.06 -8.26
CA ARG A 651 -9.56 -13.66 -7.57
C ARG A 651 -9.28 -15.14 -7.32
N VAL A 652 -8.68 -15.83 -8.28
CA VAL A 652 -8.27 -17.24 -8.10
C VAL A 652 -7.25 -17.34 -6.96
N VAL A 653 -6.29 -16.42 -6.89
CA VAL A 653 -5.33 -16.33 -5.77
C VAL A 653 -6.02 -16.04 -4.44
N TRP A 654 -7.01 -15.15 -4.41
CA TRP A 654 -7.82 -14.91 -3.21
C TRP A 654 -8.53 -16.18 -2.72
N TYR A 655 -9.15 -16.93 -3.63
CA TYR A 655 -9.82 -18.19 -3.29
C TYR A 655 -8.84 -19.31 -2.90
N ARG A 656 -7.60 -19.27 -3.37
CA ARG A 656 -6.51 -20.10 -2.83
C ARG A 656 -6.24 -19.77 -1.37
N GLY A 657 -6.15 -18.48 -1.04
CA GLY A 657 -6.03 -18.02 0.34
C GLY A 657 -7.15 -18.55 1.24
N LEU A 658 -8.40 -18.39 0.79
CA LEU A 658 -9.59 -18.87 1.51
C LEU A 658 -9.59 -20.39 1.71
N THR A 659 -9.37 -21.15 0.64
CA THR A 659 -9.42 -22.62 0.67
C THR A 659 -8.30 -23.19 1.54
N SER A 660 -7.09 -22.63 1.45
CA SER A 660 -5.96 -22.98 2.30
C SER A 660 -6.25 -22.70 3.78
N LEU A 661 -6.84 -21.55 4.11
CA LEU A 661 -7.20 -21.22 5.49
C LEU A 661 -8.28 -22.15 6.05
N THR A 662 -9.28 -22.53 5.25
CA THR A 662 -10.33 -23.49 5.68
C THR A 662 -9.83 -24.92 5.86
N THR A 663 -8.84 -25.33 5.06
CA THR A 663 -8.24 -26.68 5.12
C THR A 663 -7.12 -26.77 6.16
N GLY A 664 -6.64 -25.63 6.69
CA GLY A 664 -5.65 -25.55 7.75
C GLY A 664 -4.22 -25.27 7.28
N ASP A 665 -4.00 -25.06 5.98
CA ASP A 665 -2.72 -24.63 5.40
C ASP A 665 -2.55 -23.11 5.56
N ARG A 666 -2.06 -22.71 6.73
CA ARG A 666 -1.94 -21.31 7.15
C ARG A 666 -0.88 -20.55 6.38
N GLU A 667 0.20 -21.22 5.98
CA GLU A 667 1.34 -20.61 5.27
C GLU A 667 0.98 -20.30 3.82
N THR A 668 0.36 -21.25 3.10
CA THR A 668 -0.12 -20.98 1.75
C THR A 668 -1.19 -19.89 1.76
N ALA A 669 -2.06 -19.87 2.77
CA ALA A 669 -3.06 -18.82 2.92
C ALA A 669 -2.42 -17.43 3.07
N ALA A 670 -1.44 -17.32 3.96
CA ALA A 670 -0.65 -16.11 4.18
C ALA A 670 -0.01 -15.60 2.88
N LEU A 671 0.67 -16.48 2.14
CA LEU A 671 1.34 -16.11 0.88
C LEU A 671 0.35 -15.66 -0.20
N ALA A 672 -0.81 -16.31 -0.29
CA ALA A 672 -1.84 -15.94 -1.26
C ALA A 672 -2.42 -14.55 -0.96
N PHE A 673 -2.76 -14.26 0.30
CA PHE A 673 -3.26 -12.93 0.67
C PHE A 673 -2.19 -11.84 0.60
N ASP A 674 -0.92 -12.17 0.86
CA ASP A 674 0.20 -11.24 0.71
C ASP A 674 0.39 -10.84 -0.76
N ALA A 675 0.23 -11.77 -1.70
CA ALA A 675 0.24 -11.48 -3.13
C ALA A 675 -0.92 -10.58 -3.57
N VAL A 676 -2.11 -10.76 -2.99
CA VAL A 676 -3.26 -9.85 -3.25
C VAL A 676 -3.02 -8.48 -2.62
N TYR A 677 -2.31 -8.38 -1.49
CA TYR A 677 -1.92 -7.08 -0.91
C TYR A 677 -0.86 -6.36 -1.75
N ASP A 678 0.10 -7.10 -2.31
CA ASP A 678 1.07 -6.55 -3.29
C ASP A 678 0.37 -6.00 -4.53
N ALA A 679 -0.66 -6.70 -5.01
CA ALA A 679 -1.48 -6.21 -6.10
C ALA A 679 -2.29 -4.98 -5.66
N PHE A 680 -3.01 -5.03 -4.55
CA PHE A 680 -3.96 -3.98 -4.16
C PHE A 680 -3.58 -3.34 -2.81
N PRO A 681 -2.53 -2.51 -2.78
CA PRO A 681 -2.02 -1.93 -1.53
C PRO A 681 -3.00 -0.97 -0.86
N GLY A 682 -3.92 -0.38 -1.62
CA GLY A 682 -4.96 0.51 -1.11
C GLY A 682 -6.10 -0.22 -0.39
N GLU A 683 -6.25 -1.53 -0.59
CA GLU A 683 -7.41 -2.27 -0.11
C GLU A 683 -7.28 -2.74 1.36
N PRO A 684 -8.34 -2.59 2.18
CA PRO A 684 -8.37 -3.10 3.55
C PRO A 684 -8.62 -4.62 3.64
N ALA A 685 -9.32 -5.20 2.67
CA ALA A 685 -9.68 -6.64 2.66
C ALA A 685 -8.46 -7.59 2.75
N PRO A 686 -7.40 -7.45 1.93
CA PRO A 686 -6.21 -8.30 2.05
C PRO A 686 -5.45 -8.08 3.36
N LYS A 687 -5.45 -6.86 3.91
CA LYS A 687 -4.85 -6.57 5.23
C LYS A 687 -5.61 -7.28 6.35
N LEU A 688 -6.94 -7.32 6.29
CA LEU A 688 -7.76 -8.07 7.24
C LEU A 688 -7.50 -9.58 7.15
N ALA A 689 -7.38 -10.11 5.93
CA ALA A 689 -7.05 -11.52 5.71
C ALA A 689 -5.65 -11.88 6.26
N LEU A 690 -4.66 -11.01 6.06
CA LEU A 690 -3.32 -11.15 6.64
C LEU A 690 -3.34 -11.05 8.17
N ALA A 691 -4.19 -10.21 8.76
CA ALA A 691 -4.37 -10.13 10.21
C ALA A 691 -4.88 -11.47 10.78
N VAL A 692 -5.87 -12.09 10.11
CA VAL A 692 -6.39 -13.41 10.46
C VAL A 692 -5.31 -14.48 10.32
N CYS A 693 -4.57 -14.50 9.21
CA CYS A 693 -3.46 -15.44 9.02
C CYS A 693 -2.38 -15.27 10.10
N ALA A 694 -2.01 -14.04 10.44
CA ALA A 694 -1.04 -13.74 11.49
C ALA A 694 -1.50 -14.27 12.86
N GLU A 695 -2.76 -14.05 13.22
CA GLU A 695 -3.34 -14.53 14.47
C GLU A 695 -3.32 -16.06 14.54
N VAL A 696 -3.76 -16.74 13.46
CA VAL A 696 -3.79 -18.20 13.39
C VAL A 696 -2.37 -18.81 13.31
N LEU A 697 -1.37 -18.09 12.81
CA LEU A 697 0.05 -18.46 12.86
C LEU A 697 0.70 -18.17 14.22
N GLY A 698 0.01 -17.50 15.15
CA GLY A 698 0.55 -17.12 16.46
C GLY A 698 1.47 -15.88 16.42
N GLN A 699 1.53 -15.16 15.30
CA GLN A 699 2.30 -13.92 15.15
C GLN A 699 1.47 -12.73 15.66
N LEU A 700 1.28 -12.67 16.97
CA LEU A 700 0.36 -11.72 17.62
C LEU A 700 0.71 -10.25 17.34
N ASP A 701 1.99 -9.88 17.31
CA ASP A 701 2.37 -8.48 17.03
C ASP A 701 1.99 -8.07 15.59
N ASN A 702 2.26 -8.92 14.60
CA ASN A 702 1.87 -8.69 13.21
C ASN A 702 0.33 -8.65 13.07
N ALA A 703 -0.39 -9.53 13.76
CA ALA A 703 -1.85 -9.54 13.76
C ALA A 703 -2.42 -8.23 14.33
N ALA A 704 -1.88 -7.77 15.46
CA ALA A 704 -2.31 -6.51 16.09
C ALA A 704 -2.10 -5.33 15.16
N GLU A 705 -0.96 -5.27 14.46
CA GLU A 705 -0.65 -4.18 13.52
C GLU A 705 -1.61 -4.16 12.33
N TYR A 706 -1.88 -5.30 11.68
CA TYR A 706 -2.84 -5.33 10.57
C TYR A 706 -4.27 -5.03 11.01
N TYR A 707 -4.74 -5.59 12.13
CA TYR A 707 -6.07 -5.26 12.66
C TYR A 707 -6.18 -3.78 13.01
N ARG A 708 -5.16 -3.21 13.66
CA ARG A 708 -5.10 -1.78 13.98
C ARG A 708 -5.14 -0.93 12.70
N LEU A 709 -4.39 -1.32 11.67
CA LEU A 709 -4.33 -0.61 10.40
C LEU A 709 -5.70 -0.55 9.72
N VAL A 710 -6.34 -1.71 9.57
CA VAL A 710 -7.69 -1.82 9.00
C VAL A 710 -8.70 -1.01 9.81
N TRP A 711 -8.74 -1.22 11.14
CA TRP A 711 -9.71 -0.56 12.01
C TRP A 711 -9.55 0.96 12.07
N SER A 712 -8.30 1.45 12.10
CA SER A 712 -8.02 2.89 12.11
C SER A 712 -8.38 3.57 10.79
N THR A 713 -8.32 2.84 9.68
CA THR A 713 -8.62 3.36 8.34
C THR A 713 -10.12 3.32 8.05
N ASP A 714 -10.76 2.18 8.27
CA ASP A 714 -12.17 1.97 7.95
C ASP A 714 -12.90 1.16 9.06
N PRO A 715 -13.70 1.81 9.91
CA PRO A 715 -14.42 1.17 11.01
C PRO A 715 -15.65 0.37 10.56
N SER A 716 -15.91 0.24 9.26
CA SER A 716 -16.90 -0.71 8.74
C SER A 716 -16.43 -2.16 8.87
N TYR A 717 -15.11 -2.40 8.96
CA TYR A 717 -14.51 -3.71 9.17
C TYR A 717 -14.47 -4.06 10.67
N VAL A 718 -15.63 -4.38 11.23
CA VAL A 718 -15.81 -4.62 12.66
C VAL A 718 -15.03 -5.85 13.14
N SER A 719 -14.78 -6.86 12.29
CA SER A 719 -13.88 -7.98 12.67
C SER A 719 -12.49 -7.50 13.08
N ALA A 720 -12.02 -6.38 12.55
CA ALA A 720 -10.72 -5.82 12.93
C ALA A 720 -10.71 -5.32 14.39
N ALA A 721 -11.81 -4.72 14.88
CA ALA A 721 -11.91 -4.30 16.28
C ALA A 721 -11.89 -5.51 17.24
N PHE A 722 -12.66 -6.55 16.93
CA PHE A 722 -12.71 -7.77 17.74
C PHE A 722 -11.40 -8.56 17.67
N GLY A 723 -10.78 -8.65 16.49
CA GLY A 723 -9.46 -9.25 16.31
C GLY A 723 -8.36 -8.52 17.07
N LEU A 724 -8.32 -7.19 16.98
CA LEU A 724 -7.39 -6.38 17.77
C LEU A 724 -7.59 -6.64 19.27
N ALA A 725 -8.84 -6.69 19.75
CA ALA A 725 -9.13 -6.99 21.13
C ALA A 725 -8.65 -8.38 21.57
N ARG A 726 -8.85 -9.44 20.78
CA ARG A 726 -8.34 -10.79 21.07
C ARG A 726 -6.83 -10.81 21.21
N VAL A 727 -6.14 -10.28 20.20
CA VAL A 727 -4.68 -10.30 20.16
C VAL A 727 -4.08 -9.48 21.31
N LYS A 728 -4.70 -8.35 21.65
CA LYS A 728 -4.31 -7.53 22.81
C LYS A 728 -4.55 -8.24 24.13
N LEU A 729 -5.66 -8.98 24.29
CA LEU A 729 -5.88 -9.82 25.47
C LEU A 729 -4.86 -10.95 25.59
N ALA A 730 -4.50 -11.60 24.47
CA ALA A 730 -3.47 -12.62 24.43
C ALA A 730 -2.08 -12.08 24.79
N ALA A 731 -1.80 -10.82 24.43
CA ALA A 731 -0.60 -10.08 24.83
C ALA A 731 -0.69 -9.44 26.25
N ALA A 732 -1.72 -9.76 27.03
CA ALA A 732 -2.00 -9.17 28.35
C ALA A 732 -2.25 -7.64 28.38
N ASP A 733 -2.45 -6.99 27.23
CA ASP A 733 -2.86 -5.57 27.10
C ASP A 733 -4.39 -5.44 27.15
N ARG A 734 -4.95 -5.62 28.35
CA ARG A 734 -6.40 -5.51 28.58
C ARG A 734 -6.94 -4.11 28.31
N THR A 735 -6.20 -3.08 28.68
CA THR A 735 -6.59 -1.68 28.46
C THR A 735 -6.72 -1.37 26.97
N GLY A 736 -5.76 -1.83 26.16
CA GLY A 736 -5.81 -1.73 24.71
C GLY A 736 -6.99 -2.50 24.11
N ALA A 737 -7.26 -3.72 24.60
CA ALA A 737 -8.39 -4.53 24.13
C ALA A 737 -9.75 -3.88 24.42
N VAL A 738 -9.93 -3.37 25.64
CA VAL A 738 -11.15 -2.66 26.02
C VAL A 738 -11.34 -1.40 25.19
N ARG A 739 -10.27 -0.63 24.97
CA ARG A 739 -10.31 0.56 24.10
C ARG A 739 -10.71 0.22 22.67
N ALA A 740 -10.20 -0.87 22.11
CA ALA A 740 -10.59 -1.33 20.77
C ALA A 740 -12.09 -1.66 20.69
N LEU A 741 -12.62 -2.39 21.67
CA LEU A 741 -14.05 -2.72 21.74
C LEU A 741 -14.93 -1.49 22.00
N GLU A 742 -14.46 -0.57 22.84
CA GLU A 742 -15.16 0.67 23.15
C GLU A 742 -15.18 1.64 21.95
N SER A 743 -14.23 1.53 21.03
CA SER A 743 -14.20 2.35 19.82
C SER A 743 -15.25 1.98 18.76
N VAL A 744 -15.91 0.81 18.89
CA VAL A 744 -17.03 0.44 18.01
C VAL A 744 -18.20 1.43 18.21
N PRO A 745 -18.68 2.10 17.15
CA PRO A 745 -19.69 3.16 17.25
C PRO A 745 -21.08 2.62 17.56
N GLU A 746 -21.93 3.46 18.17
CA GLU A 746 -23.32 3.13 18.53
C GLU A 746 -24.21 2.80 17.33
N SER A 747 -23.86 3.30 16.14
CA SER A 747 -24.53 2.99 14.88
C SER A 747 -24.24 1.57 14.37
N SER A 748 -23.24 0.87 14.93
CA SER A 748 -22.91 -0.49 14.51
C SER A 748 -23.91 -1.50 15.07
N ILE A 749 -24.35 -2.45 14.23
CA ILE A 749 -25.16 -3.60 14.67
C ILE A 749 -24.46 -4.46 15.73
N HIS A 750 -23.13 -4.35 15.83
CA HIS A 750 -22.31 -5.09 16.79
C HIS A 750 -21.94 -4.28 18.03
N TYR A 751 -22.48 -3.06 18.19
CA TYR A 751 -22.21 -2.20 19.36
C TYR A 751 -22.46 -2.93 20.68
N THR A 752 -23.64 -3.53 20.83
CA THR A 752 -24.03 -4.27 22.04
C THR A 752 -23.05 -5.41 22.31
N ALA A 753 -22.68 -6.19 21.29
CA ALA A 753 -21.73 -7.29 21.45
C ALA A 753 -20.34 -6.78 21.88
N ALA A 754 -19.86 -5.69 21.29
CA ALA A 754 -18.57 -5.10 21.64
C ALA A 754 -18.55 -4.58 23.09
N ARG A 755 -19.62 -3.90 23.53
CA ARG A 755 -19.75 -3.42 24.92
C ARG A 755 -19.88 -4.57 25.92
N VAL A 756 -20.60 -5.64 25.59
CA VAL A 756 -20.65 -6.85 26.43
C VAL A 756 -19.26 -7.48 26.54
N ALA A 757 -18.53 -7.59 25.43
CA ALA A 757 -17.18 -8.12 25.44
C ALA A 757 -16.19 -7.24 26.21
N ALA A 758 -16.32 -5.91 26.15
CA ALA A 758 -15.51 -4.97 26.93
C ALA A 758 -15.71 -5.14 28.44
N VAL A 759 -16.96 -5.31 28.89
CA VAL A 759 -17.25 -5.65 30.31
C VAL A 759 -16.53 -6.93 30.71
N ARG A 760 -16.62 -7.98 29.89
CA ARG A 760 -15.96 -9.27 30.15
C ARG A 760 -14.43 -9.16 30.15
N ALA A 761 -13.86 -8.36 29.25
CA ALA A 761 -12.42 -8.10 29.16
C ALA A 761 -11.86 -7.40 30.40
N ARG A 762 -12.66 -6.54 31.05
CA ARG A 762 -12.29 -5.88 32.33
C ARG A 762 -12.26 -6.82 33.51
N LEU A 763 -13.12 -7.84 33.53
CA LEU A 763 -13.43 -8.63 34.74
C LEU A 763 -12.85 -10.05 34.74
N ARG A 764 -12.93 -10.76 33.61
CA ARG A 764 -12.67 -12.20 33.59
C ARG A 764 -11.19 -12.52 33.72
N GLN A 765 -10.90 -13.61 34.45
CA GLN A 765 -9.56 -14.15 34.67
C GLN A 765 -8.58 -13.14 35.28
N ARG A 766 -9.08 -12.35 36.24
CA ARG A 766 -8.26 -11.44 37.06
C ARG A 766 -8.18 -11.96 38.49
N GLY A 767 -7.02 -11.78 39.10
CA GLY A 767 -6.82 -12.11 40.50
C GLY A 767 -7.66 -11.17 41.38
N PRO A 768 -8.28 -11.67 42.46
CA PRO A 768 -9.11 -10.83 43.32
C PRO A 768 -8.29 -9.78 44.08
N HIS A 769 -6.97 -9.97 44.20
CA HIS A 769 -6.03 -9.01 44.82
C HIS A 769 -5.61 -7.84 43.91
N GLU A 770 -5.99 -7.85 42.63
CA GLU A 770 -5.67 -6.75 41.72
C GLU A 770 -6.46 -5.47 42.08
N PRO A 771 -5.97 -4.27 41.71
CA PRO A 771 -6.73 -3.02 41.89
C PRO A 771 -7.89 -2.95 40.87
N LEU A 772 -9.00 -3.62 41.18
CA LEU A 772 -10.15 -3.80 40.28
C LEU A 772 -11.17 -2.66 40.32
N LEU A 773 -11.13 -1.78 41.33
CA LEU A 773 -12.21 -0.83 41.59
C LEU A 773 -12.58 0.06 40.37
N PRO A 774 -11.64 0.68 39.63
CA PRO A 774 -11.97 1.48 38.46
C PRO A 774 -12.63 0.66 37.35
N ASP A 775 -12.16 -0.58 37.14
CA ASP A 775 -12.71 -1.50 36.13
C ASP A 775 -14.09 -2.03 36.51
N LEU A 776 -14.34 -2.27 37.80
CA LEU A 776 -15.66 -2.65 38.33
C LEU A 776 -16.66 -1.52 38.18
N GLN A 777 -16.28 -0.27 38.50
CA GLN A 777 -17.12 0.91 38.32
C GLN A 777 -17.42 1.15 36.83
N ALA A 778 -16.41 1.06 35.96
CA ALA A 778 -16.59 1.17 34.51
C ALA A 778 -17.51 0.07 33.97
N ALA A 779 -17.32 -1.18 34.41
CA ALA A 779 -18.16 -2.30 34.02
C ALA A 779 -19.62 -2.13 34.48
N ALA A 780 -19.86 -1.70 35.72
CA ALA A 780 -21.20 -1.42 36.23
C ALA A 780 -21.90 -0.31 35.42
N THR A 781 -21.20 0.81 35.21
CA THR A 781 -21.69 1.93 34.40
C THR A 781 -22.06 1.48 32.98
N GLN A 782 -21.26 0.59 32.39
CA GLN A 782 -21.51 0.08 31.06
C GLN A 782 -22.72 -0.86 30.99
N VAL A 783 -22.95 -1.68 32.02
CA VAL A 783 -24.15 -2.52 32.12
C VAL A 783 -25.41 -1.67 32.28
N GLU A 784 -25.36 -0.57 33.03
CA GLU A 784 -26.47 0.38 33.15
C GLU A 784 -26.77 1.07 31.81
N LYS A 785 -25.74 1.60 31.12
CA LYS A 785 -25.90 2.18 29.79
C LYS A 785 -26.49 1.21 28.78
N LEU A 786 -26.05 -0.05 28.81
CA LEU A 786 -26.60 -1.10 27.94
C LEU A 786 -28.07 -1.40 28.26
N HIS A 787 -28.46 -1.33 29.54
CA HIS A 787 -29.87 -1.48 29.92
C HIS A 787 -30.73 -0.36 29.33
N ASP A 788 -30.28 0.89 29.43
CA ASP A 788 -30.97 2.05 28.85
C ASP A 788 -31.02 1.96 27.32
N PHE A 789 -30.01 1.35 26.69
CA PHE A 789 -29.96 1.03 25.27
C PHE A 789 -30.84 -0.17 24.86
N GLY A 790 -31.57 -0.79 25.79
CA GLY A 790 -32.49 -1.88 25.50
C GLY A 790 -31.88 -3.28 25.51
N LEU A 791 -30.77 -3.50 26.24
CA LEU A 791 -30.20 -4.83 26.44
C LEU A 791 -31.24 -5.77 27.07
N ASP A 792 -31.35 -6.96 26.49
CA ASP A 792 -32.21 -8.04 26.97
C ASP A 792 -32.04 -8.27 28.50
N PRO A 793 -33.14 -8.37 29.27
CA PRO A 793 -33.09 -8.58 30.72
C PRO A 793 -32.27 -9.79 31.15
N LEU A 794 -32.28 -10.89 30.38
CA LEU A 794 -31.51 -12.08 30.73
C LEU A 794 -30.00 -11.81 30.63
N ARG A 795 -29.54 -11.21 29.53
CA ARG A 795 -28.15 -10.79 29.33
C ARG A 795 -27.70 -9.76 30.35
N ARG A 796 -28.55 -8.78 30.68
CA ARG A 796 -28.28 -7.78 31.71
C ARG A 796 -28.01 -8.43 33.06
N GLU A 797 -28.89 -9.31 33.51
CA GLU A 797 -28.74 -9.95 34.82
C GLU A 797 -27.53 -10.88 34.86
N ARG A 798 -27.20 -11.56 33.75
CA ARG A 798 -25.95 -12.35 33.63
C ARG A 798 -24.72 -11.46 33.83
N LEU A 799 -24.64 -10.32 33.13
CA LEU A 799 -23.52 -9.39 33.31
C LEU A 799 -23.48 -8.77 34.71
N SER A 800 -24.65 -8.48 35.28
CA SER A 800 -24.76 -7.97 36.65
C SER A 800 -24.20 -8.97 37.65
N THR A 801 -24.47 -10.28 37.47
CA THR A 801 -23.84 -11.31 38.31
C THR A 801 -22.32 -11.31 38.15
N GLU A 802 -21.78 -11.19 36.92
CA GLU A 802 -20.32 -11.15 36.69
C GLU A 802 -19.66 -9.96 37.41
N VAL A 803 -20.21 -8.76 37.27
CA VAL A 803 -19.71 -7.54 37.95
C VAL A 803 -19.75 -7.70 39.47
N LEU A 804 -20.90 -8.08 40.02
CA LEU A 804 -21.09 -8.19 41.47
C LEU A 804 -20.29 -9.35 42.08
N GLY A 805 -20.11 -10.45 41.35
CA GLY A 805 -19.32 -11.60 41.77
C GLY A 805 -17.83 -11.26 41.84
N SER A 806 -17.29 -10.60 40.80
CA SER A 806 -15.92 -10.10 40.81
C SER A 806 -15.70 -9.05 41.90
N ALA A 807 -16.67 -8.15 42.13
CA ALA A 807 -16.61 -7.19 43.24
C ALA A 807 -16.59 -7.88 44.61
N LEU A 808 -17.39 -8.95 44.79
CA LEU A 808 -17.43 -9.70 46.04
C LEU A 808 -16.10 -10.40 46.31
N ASP A 809 -15.53 -11.06 45.31
CA ASP A 809 -14.21 -11.68 45.43
C ASP A 809 -13.11 -10.65 45.76
N TRP A 810 -13.16 -9.47 45.12
CA TRP A 810 -12.25 -8.36 45.42
C TRP A 810 -12.36 -7.89 46.88
N VAL A 811 -13.59 -7.66 47.38
CA VAL A 811 -13.83 -7.26 48.78
C VAL A 811 -13.38 -8.34 49.77
N LEU A 812 -13.64 -9.63 49.46
CA LEU A 812 -13.29 -10.76 50.33
C LEU A 812 -11.79 -11.06 50.38
N SER A 813 -11.04 -10.74 49.33
CA SER A 813 -9.59 -10.98 49.26
C SER A 813 -8.75 -10.02 50.11
N GLY A 814 -9.39 -9.08 50.79
CA GLY A 814 -8.76 -8.01 51.56
C GLY A 814 -8.43 -6.83 50.66
N ARG A 815 -8.85 -5.62 51.07
CA ARG A 815 -8.61 -4.33 50.39
C ARG A 815 -7.12 -4.17 50.10
N SER A 816 -6.67 -4.61 48.93
CA SER A 816 -5.26 -4.66 48.59
C SER A 816 -4.81 -3.24 48.22
N GLY A 817 -4.15 -2.59 49.18
CA GLY A 817 -3.43 -1.34 48.98
C GLY A 817 -4.21 -0.06 49.28
N GLY A 818 -4.20 0.39 50.55
CA GLY A 818 -4.21 1.81 50.96
C GLY A 818 -5.33 2.76 50.48
N GLN A 819 -6.27 2.34 49.65
CA GLN A 819 -7.32 3.21 49.11
C GLN A 819 -8.44 3.40 50.15
N GLN A 820 -8.79 4.67 50.40
CA GLN A 820 -9.88 5.07 51.28
C GLN A 820 -11.17 4.32 50.93
N ALA A 821 -11.96 3.99 51.95
CA ALA A 821 -13.25 3.32 51.76
C ALA A 821 -14.09 4.09 50.74
N PRO A 822 -14.68 3.42 49.72
CA PRO A 822 -15.61 4.09 48.83
C PRO A 822 -16.73 4.69 49.67
N SER A 823 -17.06 5.94 49.39
CA SER A 823 -18.17 6.63 50.04
C SER A 823 -19.45 5.79 49.87
N PRO A 824 -20.33 5.68 50.87
CA PRO A 824 -21.57 4.88 50.78
C PRO A 824 -22.53 5.28 49.63
N ALA A 825 -22.24 6.37 48.92
CA ALA A 825 -22.94 6.83 47.72
C ALA A 825 -22.46 6.17 46.40
N GLU A 826 -21.30 5.52 46.37
CA GLU A 826 -20.77 4.86 45.16
C GLU A 826 -21.14 3.37 45.16
N GLY A 827 -22.41 3.06 44.87
CA GLY A 827 -22.87 1.67 44.72
C GLY A 827 -22.53 1.09 43.33
N LEU A 828 -22.31 -0.22 43.25
CA LEU A 828 -22.25 -0.96 41.98
C LEU A 828 -23.62 -1.56 41.70
N LEU A 829 -24.27 -1.18 40.59
CA LEU A 829 -25.57 -1.70 40.16
C LEU A 829 -26.63 -1.61 41.29
N GLY A 830 -26.66 -0.47 41.99
CA GLY A 830 -27.55 -0.22 43.13
C GLY A 830 -27.27 -1.07 44.38
N SER A 831 -26.04 -1.57 44.55
CA SER A 831 -25.59 -2.31 45.74
C SER A 831 -24.37 -1.62 46.36
N PRO A 832 -24.32 -1.39 47.68
CA PRO A 832 -23.13 -0.82 48.31
C PRO A 832 -21.94 -1.77 48.17
N VAL A 833 -20.72 -1.20 48.05
CA VAL A 833 -19.47 -1.95 47.84
C VAL A 833 -18.94 -2.49 49.18
N ASP A 834 -19.77 -3.28 49.85
CA ASP A 834 -19.45 -4.06 51.04
C ASP A 834 -19.92 -5.51 50.86
N GLU A 835 -19.42 -6.43 51.70
CA GLU A 835 -19.75 -7.86 51.54
C GLU A 835 -21.27 -8.09 51.59
N LYS A 836 -21.97 -7.41 52.51
CA LYS A 836 -23.40 -7.56 52.71
C LYS A 836 -24.21 -7.08 51.51
N GLY A 837 -23.89 -5.90 50.99
CA GLY A 837 -24.53 -5.28 49.83
C GLY A 837 -24.34 -6.09 48.56
N LEU A 838 -23.12 -6.49 48.26
CA LEU A 838 -22.79 -7.28 47.07
C LEU A 838 -23.46 -8.66 47.10
N ARG A 839 -23.54 -9.30 48.28
CA ARG A 839 -24.30 -10.54 48.47
C ARG A 839 -25.80 -10.37 48.22
N PHE A 840 -26.42 -9.29 48.71
CA PHE A 840 -27.82 -8.96 48.41
C PHE A 840 -28.03 -8.70 46.91
N GLY A 841 -27.10 -7.98 46.27
CA GLY A 841 -27.12 -7.72 44.83
C GLY A 841 -27.09 -9.03 44.02
N LEU A 842 -26.17 -9.94 44.33
CA LEU A 842 -26.08 -11.25 43.69
C LEU A 842 -27.33 -12.10 43.90
N GLU A 843 -27.88 -12.14 45.12
CA GLU A 843 -29.14 -12.84 45.39
C GLU A 843 -30.28 -12.29 44.51
N ARG A 844 -30.41 -10.96 44.43
CA ARG A 844 -31.43 -10.29 43.62
C ARG A 844 -31.29 -10.65 42.14
N SER A 845 -30.07 -10.61 41.59
CA SER A 845 -29.82 -10.95 40.18
C SER A 845 -30.05 -12.43 39.87
N TYR A 846 -29.65 -13.37 40.72
CA TYR A 846 -29.95 -14.79 40.52
C TYR A 846 -31.45 -15.10 40.61
N ARG A 847 -32.19 -14.43 41.51
CA ARG A 847 -33.66 -14.55 41.57
C ARG A 847 -34.33 -13.94 40.33
N ALA A 848 -33.77 -12.88 39.75
CA ALA A 848 -34.23 -12.34 38.48
C ALA A 848 -33.99 -13.32 37.32
N LEU A 849 -32.80 -13.90 37.22
CA LEU A 849 -32.48 -14.95 36.24
C LEU A 849 -33.41 -16.15 36.37
N ALA A 850 -33.71 -16.61 37.59
CA ALA A 850 -34.62 -17.73 37.83
C ALA A 850 -36.05 -17.46 37.34
N ARG A 851 -36.53 -16.21 37.43
CA ARG A 851 -37.84 -15.80 36.89
C ARG A 851 -37.86 -15.81 35.36
N LEU A 852 -36.74 -15.47 34.73
CA LEU A 852 -36.58 -15.44 33.27
C LEU A 852 -36.26 -16.83 32.67
N ALA A 853 -35.85 -17.81 33.48
CA ALA A 853 -35.52 -19.15 33.02
C ALA A 853 -36.76 -19.87 32.44
N GLN A 854 -36.58 -20.42 31.23
CA GLN A 854 -37.63 -21.12 30.49
C GLN A 854 -37.81 -22.57 30.96
N ARG A 855 -36.74 -23.20 31.45
CA ARG A 855 -36.75 -24.60 31.90
C ARG A 855 -36.76 -24.70 33.43
N GLY A 856 -37.48 -25.69 33.96
CA GLY A 856 -37.63 -25.89 35.41
C GLY A 856 -36.33 -26.29 36.11
N ASP A 857 -35.49 -27.07 35.45
CA ASP A 857 -34.15 -27.48 35.92
C ASP A 857 -33.20 -26.27 36.07
N GLU A 858 -33.14 -25.40 35.06
CA GLU A 858 -32.36 -24.16 35.08
C GLU A 858 -32.85 -23.21 36.19
N ARG A 859 -34.17 -23.08 36.36
CA ARG A 859 -34.77 -22.27 37.43
C ARG A 859 -34.35 -22.75 38.81
N ILE A 860 -34.39 -24.06 39.07
CA ILE A 860 -33.99 -24.65 40.35
C ILE A 860 -32.51 -24.35 40.61
N ALA A 861 -31.63 -24.57 39.62
CA ALA A 861 -30.20 -24.29 39.75
C ALA A 861 -29.92 -22.82 40.08
N LEU A 862 -30.62 -21.88 39.44
CA LEU A 862 -30.46 -20.44 39.71
C LEU A 862 -30.97 -20.04 41.09
N ILE A 863 -32.06 -20.65 41.59
CA ILE A 863 -32.54 -20.43 42.96
C ILE A 863 -31.53 -20.97 43.99
N GLU A 864 -30.94 -22.13 43.73
CA GLU A 864 -29.88 -22.67 44.58
C GLU A 864 -28.67 -21.71 44.64
N GLN A 865 -28.26 -21.14 43.51
CA GLN A 865 -27.21 -20.11 43.49
C GLN A 865 -27.61 -18.86 44.28
N ALA A 866 -28.84 -18.35 44.12
CA ALA A 866 -29.33 -17.21 44.91
C ALA A 866 -29.24 -17.48 46.43
N ASN A 867 -29.59 -18.70 46.86
CA ASN A 867 -29.54 -19.09 48.27
C ASN A 867 -28.09 -19.19 48.80
N ARG A 868 -27.10 -19.54 47.95
CA ARG A 868 -25.68 -19.58 48.36
C ARG A 868 -25.13 -18.20 48.69
N PHE A 869 -25.59 -17.16 48.01
CA PHE A 869 -25.11 -15.78 48.21
C PHE A 869 -25.90 -15.00 49.25
N ARG A 870 -27.02 -15.52 49.77
CA ARG A 870 -27.87 -14.88 50.79
C ARG A 870 -27.05 -14.40 52.01
N PRO A 871 -27.07 -13.10 52.36
CA PRO A 871 -26.34 -12.57 53.52
C PRO A 871 -26.94 -13.07 54.84
N ARG A 872 -26.11 -13.16 55.89
CA ARG A 872 -26.58 -13.57 57.23
C ARG A 872 -27.25 -12.38 57.89
N THR A 873 -28.57 -12.45 58.07
CA THR A 873 -29.27 -11.64 59.07
C THR A 873 -29.27 -12.42 60.37
N TRP A 874 -28.54 -11.91 61.38
CA TRP A 874 -28.74 -12.38 62.74
C TRP A 874 -30.16 -11.97 63.14
N LEU A 875 -30.99 -12.95 63.49
CA LEU A 875 -32.27 -12.74 64.15
C LEU A 875 -32.02 -12.59 65.65
#